data_AF-A0A5J5A9S1-F1
#
_entry.id   AF-A0A5J5A9S1-F1
#
_cell.length_a   1.000
_cell.length_b   1.000
_cell.length_c   1.000
_cell.angle_alpha   90.00
_cell.angle_beta   90.00
_cell.angle_gamma   90.00
#
_symmetry.space_group_name_H-M   'P 1'
#
loop_
_entity.id
_entity.type
_entity.pdbx_description
1 polymer ?
#
loop_
_entity_poly.entity_id
_entity_poly.type
_entity_poly.pdbx_seq_one_letter_code
_entity_poly.pdbx_strand_id
1 'polypeptide(L)'
;MGKFAKSAYSSFVLLLGLAVTVTGRSLRQSSPKLVSDGIDDVEESQSSIILLKGMDSSVECEQMYGFLPCSNGLLGHLFLILVYEYLLFHGESYVASGGKRIFKILGPGVFGGSVFQVIGALPESLILLASGLLNTKETAQEYVLTGVGLLAGSTIFLLTVVWGTCVIIGSRHFLHSLHSNSLIDPNLGQNSFQKLLSSFTGHGITTDAKTSNSAMIMVFSVIPFIIIQIPELFHLSSSGESIVTIIALVVSVVLLLLYFFYQIFRPWIQERRLEFVKHEYLVLDIINHVQKHTVGKFLTDDGAPNVPAIKRLFEEMDQDSDDCISFSDLKEELFEIRFRKSYWDKDKAIAEVMEDFDHDGDEKITMDEFVNGFIKWLNETKRALDKRFFSKKSLQDIYKIFRQSFKKRKEQEMEKNLISEILKHIQSHALESLFTEDGTPDIAAIKRLFESMHRDENNCISQTELKELIVDIKFGKIPFDADEVVAKIMEEFDVNRDLVINEEEFVTAFAKWLSISDNQTSNSTESPEDIYQRKWKETEILVDERSVEGSPLAWIKAIMLLVLGIVMLAVLAEPLIHSVQNFSETASMPSFFISFILVPLATNARAATSAIATASRKKLRTTSLAFSEIYGGVFMNNILGFSVLLSLIYFRGLSWDFSAEVLTVLIVCAIMGIAASFSSTFPVWTSFVAFMLYPLSLLLVYVLEDFFGWS
;
A
#
# COMPACT_ATOMS: atom_id res chain seq x y z
N MET A 1 -2.43 12.13 -20.42
CA MET A 1 -3.30 12.93 -19.52
C MET A 1 -2.62 14.14 -18.84
N GLY A 2 -1.34 14.47 -19.09
CA GLY A 2 -0.63 15.52 -18.34
C GLY A 2 -1.26 16.92 -18.33
N LYS A 3 -1.95 17.35 -19.40
CA LYS A 3 -2.71 18.62 -19.40
C LYS A 3 -3.93 18.60 -18.48
N PHE A 4 -4.58 17.46 -18.30
CA PHE A 4 -5.67 17.30 -17.31
C PHE A 4 -5.14 17.25 -15.88
N ALA A 5 -3.99 16.61 -15.63
CA ALA A 5 -3.37 16.61 -14.30
C ALA A 5 -2.79 17.99 -13.91
N LYS A 6 -2.16 18.71 -14.83
CA LYS A 6 -1.76 20.11 -14.61
C LYS A 6 -2.98 21.04 -14.51
N SER A 7 -4.05 20.81 -15.28
CA SER A 7 -5.29 21.57 -15.12
C SER A 7 -5.97 21.27 -13.78
N ALA A 8 -5.97 20.02 -13.31
CA ALA A 8 -6.52 19.62 -12.02
C ALA A 8 -5.67 20.14 -10.85
N TYR A 9 -4.33 20.04 -10.92
CA TYR A 9 -3.44 20.60 -9.89
C TYR A 9 -3.46 22.13 -9.90
N SER A 10 -3.49 22.77 -11.09
CA SER A 10 -3.68 24.21 -11.20
C SER A 10 -5.07 24.63 -10.73
N SER A 11 -6.12 23.85 -10.97
CA SER A 11 -7.47 24.13 -10.47
C SER A 11 -7.61 23.82 -8.99
N PHE A 12 -6.81 22.90 -8.44
CA PHE A 12 -6.75 22.59 -7.01
C PHE A 12 -5.95 23.65 -6.25
N VAL A 13 -4.86 24.18 -6.84
CA VAL A 13 -4.12 25.33 -6.32
C VAL A 13 -4.92 26.63 -6.51
N LEU A 14 -5.68 26.76 -7.61
CA LEU A 14 -6.64 27.85 -7.79
C LEU A 14 -7.84 27.70 -6.84
N LEU A 15 -8.28 26.47 -6.50
CA LEU A 15 -9.26 26.23 -5.44
C LEU A 15 -8.67 26.60 -4.07
N LEU A 16 -7.41 26.24 -3.77
CA LEU A 16 -6.72 26.68 -2.55
C LEU A 16 -6.62 28.20 -2.49
N GLY A 17 -6.40 28.87 -3.63
CA GLY A 17 -6.34 30.33 -3.76
C GLY A 17 -7.71 31.03 -3.70
N LEU A 18 -8.77 30.36 -4.15
CA LEU A 18 -10.15 30.84 -4.08
C LEU A 18 -10.83 30.51 -2.73
N ALA A 19 -10.33 29.49 -2.03
CA ALA A 19 -10.72 29.12 -0.66
C ALA A 19 -9.93 29.90 0.42
N VAL A 20 -9.30 31.02 0.08
CA VAL A 20 -8.67 31.95 1.05
C VAL A 20 -9.75 32.78 1.77
N THR A 21 -10.61 32.07 2.48
CA THR A 21 -11.34 32.56 3.66
C THR A 21 -11.11 31.65 4.88
N VAL A 22 -10.12 30.74 4.82
CA VAL A 22 -9.65 29.99 5.99
C VAL A 22 -8.80 30.91 6.88
N THR A 23 -9.37 31.35 8.00
CA THR A 23 -8.77 32.25 8.99
C THR A 23 -7.74 31.57 9.89
N GLY A 24 -6.55 31.26 9.33
CA GLY A 24 -5.41 30.82 10.13
C GLY A 24 -4.74 31.98 10.88
N ARG A 25 -4.99 32.16 12.18
CA ARG A 25 -4.22 33.10 13.02
C ARG A 25 -2.79 32.60 13.23
N SER A 26 -1.81 33.42 12.84
CA SER A 26 -0.40 33.19 13.16
C SER A 26 -0.14 33.47 14.65
N LEU A 27 0.47 32.51 15.36
CA LEU A 27 0.84 32.61 16.77
C LEU A 27 2.00 33.62 16.97
N ARG A 28 1.66 34.91 17.07
CA ARG A 28 2.61 35.98 17.33
C ARG A 28 2.80 36.19 18.84
N GLN A 29 3.90 35.65 19.36
CA GLN A 29 4.21 35.66 20.80
C GLN A 29 4.59 37.05 21.33
N SER A 30 3.64 37.74 21.96
CA SER A 30 3.72 39.02 22.72
C SER A 30 2.34 39.26 23.41
N SER A 31 2.17 39.88 24.57
CA SER A 31 3.08 40.48 25.58
C SER A 31 2.42 40.41 26.98
N PRO A 32 3.13 40.68 28.11
CA PRO A 32 2.66 40.28 29.44
C PRO A 32 1.82 41.32 30.20
N LYS A 33 1.14 40.84 31.28
CA LYS A 33 0.23 41.51 32.24
C LYS A 33 -1.23 41.57 31.73
N LEU A 34 -2.26 41.38 32.56
CA LEU A 34 -2.39 41.72 34.00
C LEU A 34 -2.86 40.54 34.88
N VAL A 35 -2.64 40.69 36.19
CA VAL A 35 -3.27 39.87 37.24
C VAL A 35 -4.72 40.36 37.43
N SER A 36 -5.67 39.44 37.53
CA SER A 36 -7.00 39.70 38.08
C SER A 36 -7.13 38.98 39.41
N ASP A 37 -7.71 39.67 40.39
CA ASP A 37 -8.10 39.11 41.69
C ASP A 37 -9.30 38.18 41.56
N GLY A 38 -9.36 37.18 42.44
CA GLY A 38 -10.45 36.20 42.46
C GLY A 38 -11.44 36.50 43.58
N ILE A 39 -12.72 36.27 43.29
CA ILE A 39 -13.81 35.91 44.20
C ILE A 39 -14.97 35.38 43.34
N ASP A 40 -15.43 34.16 43.66
CA ASP A 40 -16.75 33.50 43.52
C ASP A 40 -17.65 33.81 42.29
N ASP A 41 -18.33 32.84 41.66
CA ASP A 41 -19.16 31.79 42.26
C ASP A 41 -19.23 30.45 41.48
N VAL A 42 -19.93 29.47 42.06
CA VAL A 42 -19.99 28.04 41.67
C VAL A 42 -21.01 27.74 40.56
N GLU A 43 -20.64 26.95 39.52
CA GLU A 43 -21.39 25.75 39.06
C GLU A 43 -20.68 24.90 37.97
N GLU A 44 -20.97 23.59 38.02
CA GLU A 44 -20.70 22.45 37.10
C GLU A 44 -19.31 22.22 36.45
N SER A 45 -18.76 21.04 36.76
CA SER A 45 -17.49 20.52 36.26
C SER A 45 -17.61 19.75 34.93
N GLN A 46 -17.23 20.38 33.81
CA GLN A 46 -16.90 19.66 32.57
C GLN A 46 -15.45 19.13 32.61
N SER A 47 -15.27 17.85 32.92
CA SER A 47 -13.94 17.22 33.01
C SER A 47 -13.42 16.71 31.65
N SER A 48 -13.06 17.63 30.76
CA SER A 48 -12.29 17.32 29.55
C SER A 48 -10.79 17.51 29.83
N ILE A 49 -10.01 16.43 29.76
CA ILE A 49 -8.62 16.38 30.29
C ILE A 49 -7.59 17.24 29.49
N ILE A 50 -7.99 17.82 28.36
CA ILE A 50 -7.16 18.76 27.57
C ILE A 50 -7.98 20.02 27.27
N LEU A 51 -8.11 20.91 28.26
CA LEU A 51 -8.82 22.18 28.12
C LEU A 51 -7.84 23.35 27.96
N LEU A 52 -7.63 23.77 26.71
CA LEU A 52 -6.95 25.04 26.36
C LEU A 52 -7.97 25.96 25.66
N LYS A 53 -9.12 26.15 26.32
CA LYS A 53 -10.28 26.88 25.81
C LYS A 53 -10.04 28.38 25.86
N GLY A 54 -9.57 28.93 24.74
CA GLY A 54 -9.54 30.37 24.51
C GLY A 54 -10.97 30.91 24.36
N MET A 55 -11.36 31.85 25.23
CA MET A 55 -12.69 32.45 25.24
C MET A 55 -12.67 33.72 24.38
N ASP A 56 -13.33 33.70 23.22
CA ASP A 56 -13.72 34.91 22.47
C ASP A 56 -14.97 34.61 21.65
N SER A 57 -16.00 35.44 21.79
CA SER A 57 -17.33 35.21 21.24
C SER A 57 -17.56 35.96 19.92
N SER A 58 -17.54 35.23 18.80
CA SER A 58 -18.11 35.66 17.53
C SER A 58 -18.55 34.44 16.72
N VAL A 59 -19.40 34.63 15.69
CA VAL A 59 -19.98 33.56 14.84
C VAL A 59 -18.94 33.00 13.86
N GLU A 60 -17.81 32.55 14.39
CA GLU A 60 -16.74 31.86 13.67
C GLU A 60 -16.77 30.38 14.05
N CYS A 61 -16.40 29.55 13.07
CA CYS A 61 -16.36 28.10 13.18
C CYS A 61 -15.61 27.60 14.43
N GLU A 62 -16.24 26.73 15.23
CA GLU A 62 -15.62 26.22 16.46
C GLU A 62 -14.51 25.19 16.16
N GLN A 63 -13.34 25.37 16.77
CA GLN A 63 -12.19 24.48 16.60
C GLN A 63 -12.20 23.41 17.69
N MET A 64 -12.49 22.16 17.33
CA MET A 64 -12.73 21.04 18.26
C MET A 64 -11.65 20.86 19.34
N TYR A 65 -10.37 21.10 19.01
CA TYR A 65 -9.25 21.11 19.97
C TYR A 65 -8.50 22.46 20.03
N GLY A 66 -9.07 23.55 19.51
CA GLY A 66 -8.43 24.89 19.50
C GLY A 66 -7.18 25.05 18.62
N PHE A 67 -6.78 24.00 17.88
CA PHE A 67 -5.68 24.04 16.90
C PHE A 67 -6.01 23.36 15.56
N LEU A 68 -7.04 22.52 15.52
CA LEU A 68 -7.44 21.83 14.31
C LEU A 68 -8.23 22.77 13.39
N PRO A 69 -8.00 22.71 12.06
CA PRO A 69 -8.74 23.51 11.11
C PRO A 69 -10.21 23.07 11.09
N CYS A 70 -11.09 24.04 10.88
CA CYS A 70 -12.52 23.82 10.75
C CYS A 70 -13.07 24.68 9.59
N SER A 71 -14.28 24.41 9.14
CA SER A 71 -14.91 25.11 8.01
C SER A 71 -16.43 25.22 8.21
N ASN A 72 -17.05 26.14 7.46
CA ASN A 72 -18.51 26.32 7.39
C ASN A 72 -19.07 26.00 5.98
N GLY A 73 -18.28 25.36 5.12
CA GLY A 73 -18.63 25.13 3.72
C GLY A 73 -18.46 23.66 3.32
N LEU A 74 -19.38 23.16 2.49
CA LEU A 74 -19.43 21.76 2.04
C LEU A 74 -18.08 21.23 1.53
N LEU A 75 -17.40 21.98 0.66
CA LEU A 75 -16.08 21.62 0.13
C LEU A 75 -14.97 21.67 1.20
N GLY A 76 -15.13 22.53 2.22
CA GLY A 76 -14.23 22.61 3.36
C GLY A 76 -14.35 21.38 4.26
N HIS A 77 -15.58 20.93 4.56
CA HIS A 77 -15.78 19.67 5.29
C HIS A 77 -15.24 18.46 4.51
N LEU A 78 -15.47 18.40 3.19
CA LEU A 78 -14.88 17.34 2.35
C LEU A 78 -13.33 17.37 2.36
N PHE A 79 -12.73 18.56 2.29
CA PHE A 79 -11.29 18.72 2.42
C PHE A 79 -10.77 18.27 3.79
N LEU A 80 -11.47 18.59 4.87
CA LEU A 80 -11.14 18.15 6.23
C LEU A 80 -11.22 16.63 6.37
N ILE A 81 -12.28 15.99 5.85
CA ILE A 81 -12.43 14.53 5.80
C ILE A 81 -11.19 13.91 5.11
N LEU A 82 -10.84 14.35 3.90
CA LEU A 82 -9.69 13.84 3.15
C LEU A 82 -8.34 14.04 3.88
N VAL A 83 -8.19 15.14 4.62
CA VAL A 83 -6.98 15.41 5.43
C VAL A 83 -6.94 14.50 6.66
N TYR A 84 -8.05 14.32 7.38
CA TYR A 84 -8.10 13.44 8.55
C TYR A 84 -7.95 11.97 8.15
N GLU A 85 -8.57 11.53 7.05
CA GLU A 85 -8.36 10.22 6.43
C GLU A 85 -6.89 9.98 6.08
N TYR A 86 -6.22 10.96 5.46
CA TYR A 86 -4.79 10.87 5.16
C TYR A 86 -3.92 10.74 6.42
N LEU A 87 -4.26 11.44 7.50
CA LEU A 87 -3.54 11.36 8.78
C LEU A 87 -3.83 10.03 9.52
N LEU A 88 -5.07 9.53 9.47
CA LEU A 88 -5.45 8.23 10.01
C LEU A 88 -4.75 7.07 9.28
N PHE A 89 -4.59 7.17 7.97
CA PHE A 89 -3.80 6.23 7.16
C PHE A 89 -2.31 6.18 7.58
N HIS A 90 -1.73 7.31 8.00
CA HIS A 90 -0.41 7.32 8.65
C HIS A 90 -0.44 6.71 10.06
N GLY A 91 -1.49 6.96 10.85
CA GLY A 91 -1.71 6.29 12.13
C GLY A 91 -1.73 4.77 12.01
N GLU A 92 -2.54 4.25 11.06
CA GLU A 92 -2.58 2.83 10.69
C GLU A 92 -1.21 2.32 10.24
N SER A 93 -0.47 3.09 9.44
CA SER A 93 0.90 2.76 9.03
C SER A 93 1.84 2.52 10.21
N TYR A 94 1.78 3.39 11.23
CA TYR A 94 2.61 3.24 12.43
C TYR A 94 2.19 2.04 13.28
N VAL A 95 0.88 1.81 13.44
CA VAL A 95 0.33 0.60 14.08
C VAL A 95 0.80 -0.67 13.35
N ALA A 96 0.71 -0.69 12.02
CA ALA A 96 1.14 -1.78 11.16
C ALA A 96 2.66 -2.04 11.23
N SER A 97 3.46 -0.97 11.21
CA SER A 97 4.93 -1.02 11.27
C SER A 97 5.41 -1.50 12.65
N GLY A 98 4.79 -1.01 13.72
CA GLY A 98 4.98 -1.50 15.09
C GLY A 98 4.64 -2.99 15.20
N GLY A 99 3.45 -3.39 14.76
CA GLY A 99 3.00 -4.79 14.74
C GLY A 99 3.90 -5.72 13.92
N LYS A 100 4.33 -5.30 12.72
CA LYS A 100 5.29 -6.05 11.86
C LYS A 100 6.66 -6.21 12.54
N ARG A 101 7.12 -5.21 13.31
CA ARG A 101 8.36 -5.30 14.10
C ARG A 101 8.21 -6.23 15.30
N ILE A 102 7.11 -6.14 16.05
CA ILE A 102 6.78 -7.05 17.16
C ILE A 102 6.72 -8.50 16.64
N PHE A 103 6.02 -8.74 15.53
CA PHE A 103 5.94 -10.07 14.90
C PHE A 103 7.31 -10.61 14.45
N LYS A 104 8.18 -9.76 13.85
CA LYS A 104 9.56 -10.14 13.50
C LYS A 104 10.40 -10.54 14.72
N ILE A 105 10.07 -10.07 15.93
CA ILE A 105 10.79 -10.38 17.18
C ILE A 105 10.21 -11.63 17.87
N LEU A 106 8.88 -11.76 17.98
CA LEU A 106 8.25 -12.96 18.57
C LEU A 106 8.38 -14.20 17.67
N GLY A 107 8.42 -14.01 16.35
CA GLY A 107 8.37 -15.10 15.39
C GLY A 107 6.97 -15.74 15.25
N PRO A 108 6.88 -16.86 14.51
CA PRO A 108 5.64 -17.62 14.36
C PRO A 108 5.39 -18.45 15.63
N GLY A 109 4.32 -18.14 16.35
CA GLY A 109 3.97 -18.81 17.59
C GLY A 109 2.70 -18.23 18.20
N VAL A 110 2.29 -18.80 19.35
CA VAL A 110 1.00 -18.57 20.04
C VAL A 110 0.57 -17.11 20.08
N PHE A 111 1.47 -16.18 20.43
CA PHE A 111 1.14 -14.75 20.53
C PHE A 111 1.28 -13.96 19.22
N GLY A 112 2.05 -14.45 18.24
CA GLY A 112 2.33 -13.70 17.01
C GLY A 112 1.16 -13.63 16.03
N GLY A 113 0.22 -14.59 16.09
CA GLY A 113 -0.95 -14.65 15.19
C GLY A 113 -2.05 -13.70 15.60
N SER A 114 -2.61 -13.94 16.78
CA SER A 114 -3.80 -13.23 17.27
C SER A 114 -3.51 -11.75 17.50
N VAL A 115 -2.35 -11.43 18.08
CA VAL A 115 -1.94 -10.03 18.31
C VAL A 115 -1.77 -9.27 16.98
N PHE A 116 -1.21 -9.90 15.93
CA PHE A 116 -1.03 -9.21 14.65
C PHE A 116 -2.37 -8.91 13.94
N GLN A 117 -3.34 -9.83 14.01
CA GLN A 117 -4.68 -9.59 13.44
C GLN A 117 -5.49 -8.57 14.26
N VAL A 118 -5.43 -8.61 15.60
CA VAL A 118 -6.03 -7.59 16.46
C VAL A 118 -5.44 -6.21 16.16
N ILE A 119 -4.11 -6.08 16.08
CA ILE A 119 -3.43 -4.84 15.68
C ILE A 119 -3.88 -4.37 14.28
N GLY A 120 -4.25 -5.30 13.39
CA GLY A 120 -4.77 -5.00 12.06
C GLY A 120 -6.17 -4.36 12.06
N ALA A 121 -7.09 -4.87 12.88
CA ALA A 121 -8.49 -4.40 12.99
C ALA A 121 -8.72 -3.34 14.10
N LEU A 122 -7.66 -3.00 14.84
CA LEU A 122 -7.67 -1.98 15.89
C LEU A 122 -8.15 -0.59 15.41
N PRO A 123 -7.76 -0.06 14.23
CA PRO A 123 -8.13 1.29 13.81
C PRO A 123 -9.65 1.52 13.76
N GLU A 124 -10.39 0.65 13.07
CA GLU A 124 -11.85 0.74 12.94
C GLU A 124 -12.53 0.63 14.30
N SER A 125 -12.10 -0.34 15.11
CA SER A 125 -12.61 -0.59 16.46
C SER A 125 -12.34 0.60 17.41
N LEU A 126 -11.19 1.26 17.27
CA LEU A 126 -10.79 2.42 18.06
C LEU A 126 -11.54 3.69 17.64
N ILE A 127 -11.75 3.88 16.33
CA ILE A 127 -12.57 4.98 15.80
C ILE A 127 -13.99 4.86 16.34
N LEU A 128 -14.62 3.68 16.21
CA LEU A 128 -15.96 3.40 16.74
C LEU A 128 -16.05 3.60 18.27
N LEU A 129 -15.02 3.17 19.02
CA LEU A 129 -14.97 3.36 20.47
C LEU A 129 -14.86 4.86 20.83
N ALA A 130 -14.06 5.63 20.08
CA ALA A 130 -13.93 7.07 20.27
C ALA A 130 -15.23 7.81 19.92
N SER A 131 -15.92 7.41 18.83
CA SER A 131 -17.23 7.96 18.42
C SER A 131 -18.18 8.11 19.60
N GLY A 132 -18.32 7.02 20.37
CA GLY A 132 -19.35 6.90 21.37
C GLY A 132 -18.88 7.06 22.81
N LEU A 133 -17.57 7.13 23.14
CA LEU A 133 -17.11 7.33 24.53
C LEU A 133 -16.92 8.81 24.92
N LEU A 134 -16.59 9.70 23.98
CA LEU A 134 -16.06 11.03 24.32
C LEU A 134 -17.14 12.11 24.54
N ASN A 135 -18.37 11.88 24.08
CA ASN A 135 -19.42 12.91 23.98
C ASN A 135 -20.67 12.64 24.86
N THR A 136 -21.69 13.49 24.77
CA THR A 136 -23.00 13.32 25.45
C THR A 136 -23.78 12.14 24.86
N LYS A 137 -24.92 11.74 25.43
CA LYS A 137 -25.65 10.56 24.94
C LYS A 137 -26.24 10.78 23.53
N GLU A 138 -26.71 11.99 23.29
CA GLU A 138 -27.41 12.40 22.07
C GLU A 138 -26.43 12.44 20.90
N THR A 139 -25.33 13.19 21.09
CA THR A 139 -24.22 13.28 20.13
C THR A 139 -23.50 11.94 19.92
N ALA A 140 -23.38 11.11 20.97
CA ALA A 140 -22.85 9.76 20.83
C ALA A 140 -23.71 8.86 19.92
N GLN A 141 -25.04 9.03 19.88
CA GLN A 141 -25.90 8.22 19.01
C GLN A 141 -25.62 8.50 17.52
N GLU A 142 -25.54 9.77 17.14
CA GLU A 142 -25.24 10.19 15.77
C GLU A 142 -23.79 9.83 15.36
N TYR A 143 -22.85 9.90 16.30
CA TYR A 143 -21.45 9.53 16.08
C TYR A 143 -21.28 8.01 15.98
N VAL A 144 -22.08 7.23 16.72
CA VAL A 144 -22.15 5.77 16.59
C VAL A 144 -22.75 5.36 15.25
N LEU A 145 -23.80 6.02 14.75
CA LEU A 145 -24.31 5.80 13.38
C LEU A 145 -23.20 6.00 12.32
N THR A 146 -22.39 7.05 12.48
CA THR A 146 -21.22 7.29 11.63
C THR A 146 -20.20 6.13 11.74
N GLY A 147 -20.00 5.58 12.95
CA GLY A 147 -19.15 4.41 13.19
C GLY A 147 -19.69 3.09 12.64
N VAL A 148 -21.01 2.89 12.67
CA VAL A 148 -21.71 1.76 12.02
C VAL A 148 -21.52 1.82 10.50
N GLY A 149 -21.62 3.02 9.92
CA GLY A 149 -21.30 3.26 8.51
C GLY A 149 -19.89 2.83 8.13
N LEU A 150 -18.88 3.20 8.94
CA LEU A 150 -17.50 2.74 8.75
C LEU A 150 -17.39 1.21 8.82
N LEU A 151 -18.00 0.59 9.83
CA LEU A 151 -17.91 -0.86 10.05
C LEU A 151 -18.55 -1.64 8.89
N ALA A 152 -19.77 -1.27 8.50
CA ALA A 152 -20.51 -1.86 7.40
C ALA A 152 -19.81 -1.65 6.06
N GLY A 153 -19.40 -0.40 5.80
CA GLY A 153 -18.68 -0.01 4.59
C GLY A 153 -17.36 -0.75 4.43
N SER A 154 -16.59 -0.93 5.51
CA SER A 154 -15.30 -1.63 5.48
C SER A 154 -15.46 -3.11 5.08
N THR A 155 -16.37 -3.83 5.73
CA THR A 155 -16.67 -5.23 5.39
C THR A 155 -17.16 -5.37 3.94
N ILE A 156 -18.11 -4.52 3.53
CA ILE A 156 -18.69 -4.61 2.19
C ILE A 156 -17.67 -4.20 1.12
N PHE A 157 -16.87 -3.14 1.32
CA PHE A 157 -15.76 -2.74 0.46
C PHE A 157 -14.74 -3.86 0.24
N LEU A 158 -14.34 -4.56 1.31
CA LEU A 158 -13.44 -5.72 1.23
C LEU A 158 -14.03 -6.85 0.38
N LEU A 159 -15.31 -7.20 0.60
CA LEU A 159 -16.00 -8.27 -0.12
C LEU A 159 -16.40 -7.94 -1.56
N THR A 160 -16.42 -6.67 -1.94
CA THR A 160 -16.91 -6.22 -3.25
C THR A 160 -15.80 -5.63 -4.11
N VAL A 161 -15.30 -4.46 -3.74
CA VAL A 161 -14.31 -3.69 -4.49
C VAL A 161 -12.93 -4.36 -4.44
N VAL A 162 -12.46 -4.72 -3.25
CA VAL A 162 -11.12 -5.35 -3.11
C VAL A 162 -11.14 -6.76 -3.67
N TRP A 163 -12.14 -7.56 -3.32
CA TRP A 163 -12.35 -8.92 -3.83
C TRP A 163 -12.44 -8.96 -5.36
N GLY A 164 -13.31 -8.14 -5.96
CA GLY A 164 -13.50 -8.06 -7.41
C GLY A 164 -12.24 -7.60 -8.15
N THR A 165 -11.51 -6.64 -7.58
CA THR A 165 -10.23 -6.18 -8.12
C THR A 165 -9.17 -7.29 -8.08
N CYS A 166 -9.12 -8.08 -7.00
CA CYS A 166 -8.22 -9.24 -6.89
C CYS A 166 -8.54 -10.33 -7.91
N VAL A 167 -9.82 -10.58 -8.24
CA VAL A 167 -10.21 -11.53 -9.30
C VAL A 167 -9.70 -11.07 -10.67
N ILE A 168 -9.91 -9.80 -11.03
CA ILE A 168 -9.47 -9.26 -12.33
C ILE A 168 -7.95 -9.31 -12.45
N ILE A 169 -7.24 -8.75 -11.46
CA ILE A 169 -5.79 -8.59 -11.49
C ILE A 169 -5.06 -9.94 -11.34
N GLY A 170 -5.60 -10.84 -10.52
CA GLY A 170 -5.06 -12.19 -10.34
C GLY A 170 -5.37 -13.18 -11.46
N SER A 171 -6.27 -12.81 -12.40
CA SER A 171 -6.77 -13.73 -13.43
C SER A 171 -5.69 -14.32 -14.33
N ARG A 172 -5.88 -15.61 -14.64
CA ARG A 172 -5.14 -16.40 -15.63
C ARG A 172 -6.14 -17.01 -16.62
N HIS A 173 -5.65 -17.41 -17.79
CA HIS A 173 -6.43 -18.19 -18.74
C HIS A 173 -6.65 -19.60 -18.15
N PHE A 174 -7.88 -20.10 -18.14
CA PHE A 174 -8.14 -21.50 -17.84
C PHE A 174 -7.62 -22.33 -19.03
N LEU A 175 -6.56 -23.12 -18.81
CA LEU A 175 -6.07 -24.05 -19.84
C LEU A 175 -7.03 -25.24 -19.91
N HIS A 176 -8.16 -25.06 -20.59
CA HIS A 176 -9.08 -26.17 -20.81
C HIS A 176 -8.37 -27.23 -21.66
N SER A 177 -8.45 -28.48 -21.22
CA SER A 177 -7.71 -29.62 -21.75
C SER A 177 -7.75 -29.73 -23.28
N LEU A 178 -6.59 -29.97 -23.88
CA LEU A 178 -6.40 -30.36 -25.27
C LEU A 178 -6.91 -31.79 -25.56
N HIS A 179 -8.13 -32.12 -25.12
CA HIS A 179 -8.82 -33.38 -25.47
C HIS A 179 -10.34 -33.32 -25.26
N SER A 180 -11.03 -32.53 -26.08
CA SER A 180 -12.43 -32.79 -26.42
C SER A 180 -12.65 -32.48 -27.89
N ASN A 181 -12.55 -33.52 -28.73
CA ASN A 181 -12.89 -33.46 -30.15
C ASN A 181 -14.40 -33.25 -30.31
N SER A 182 -14.87 -32.01 -30.22
CA SER A 182 -16.18 -31.61 -30.73
C SER A 182 -15.98 -30.85 -32.04
N LEU A 183 -16.27 -31.53 -33.16
CA LEU A 183 -16.46 -30.90 -34.45
C LEU A 183 -17.61 -29.88 -34.32
N ILE A 184 -17.30 -28.58 -34.32
CA ILE A 184 -18.29 -27.51 -34.36
C ILE A 184 -18.06 -26.70 -35.63
N ASP A 185 -19.12 -26.63 -36.43
CA ASP A 185 -19.20 -26.02 -37.75
C ASP A 185 -18.84 -24.50 -37.69
N PRO A 186 -18.05 -23.93 -38.62
CA PRO A 186 -17.60 -22.55 -38.53
C PRO A 186 -18.70 -21.48 -38.72
N ASN A 187 -19.91 -21.89 -39.09
CA ASN A 187 -20.97 -21.01 -39.61
C ASN A 187 -22.18 -20.87 -38.66
N LEU A 188 -21.99 -20.21 -37.52
CA LEU A 188 -23.10 -19.53 -36.84
C LEU A 188 -22.64 -18.14 -36.36
N GLY A 189 -23.33 -17.09 -36.81
CA GLY A 189 -22.96 -15.71 -36.54
C GLY A 189 -22.96 -15.37 -35.05
N GLN A 190 -21.77 -15.33 -34.45
CA GLN A 190 -21.61 -15.07 -33.03
C GLN A 190 -21.73 -13.57 -32.74
N ASN A 191 -22.74 -13.18 -31.97
CA ASN A 191 -22.92 -11.80 -31.54
C ASN A 191 -21.69 -11.31 -30.75
N SER A 192 -21.29 -10.04 -30.94
CA SER A 192 -20.14 -9.44 -30.25
C SER A 192 -20.21 -9.59 -28.72
N PHE A 193 -21.41 -9.50 -28.15
CA PHE A 193 -21.68 -9.70 -26.73
C PHE A 193 -21.42 -11.15 -26.26
N GLN A 194 -21.66 -12.15 -27.10
CA GLN A 194 -21.42 -13.55 -26.79
C GLN A 194 -19.93 -13.91 -26.87
N LYS A 195 -19.20 -13.27 -27.80
CA LYS A 195 -17.73 -13.31 -27.89
C LYS A 195 -17.05 -12.58 -26.72
N LEU A 196 -17.70 -11.53 -26.20
CA LEU A 196 -17.30 -10.86 -24.96
C LEU A 196 -17.49 -11.80 -23.75
N LEU A 197 -18.68 -12.41 -23.60
CA LEU A 197 -18.98 -13.35 -22.51
C LEU A 197 -18.05 -14.57 -22.48
N SER A 198 -17.74 -15.16 -23.64
CA SER A 198 -16.81 -16.30 -23.71
C SER A 198 -15.39 -15.90 -23.31
N SER A 199 -14.92 -14.71 -23.68
CA SER A 199 -13.63 -14.15 -23.23
C SER A 199 -13.57 -13.98 -21.70
N PHE A 200 -14.66 -13.51 -21.08
CA PHE A 200 -14.81 -13.40 -19.62
C PHE A 200 -14.97 -14.73 -18.88
N THR A 201 -15.29 -15.82 -19.60
CA THR A 201 -15.44 -17.17 -19.03
C THR A 201 -14.17 -18.01 -19.17
N GLY A 202 -13.37 -17.76 -20.22
CA GLY A 202 -12.05 -18.39 -20.42
C GLY A 202 -10.95 -17.90 -19.47
N HIS A 203 -11.21 -16.82 -18.72
CA HIS A 203 -10.29 -16.27 -17.72
C HIS A 203 -10.90 -16.32 -16.33
N GLY A 204 -10.06 -16.52 -15.32
CA GLY A 204 -10.45 -16.49 -13.92
C GLY A 204 -9.31 -16.80 -12.98
N ILE A 205 -9.67 -17.04 -11.73
CA ILE A 205 -8.75 -17.49 -10.70
C ILE A 205 -9.15 -18.86 -10.17
N THR A 206 -8.16 -19.60 -9.70
CA THR A 206 -8.35 -20.76 -8.84
C THR A 206 -7.78 -20.45 -7.47
N THR A 207 -8.40 -20.99 -6.44
CA THR A 207 -8.02 -20.85 -5.03
C THR A 207 -7.95 -22.24 -4.39
N ASP A 208 -7.19 -22.36 -3.31
CA ASP A 208 -7.03 -23.65 -2.62
C ASP A 208 -8.16 -23.93 -1.62
N ALA A 209 -8.38 -25.21 -1.29
CA ALA A 209 -9.41 -25.62 -0.34
C ALA A 209 -9.28 -24.96 1.05
N LYS A 210 -8.08 -24.54 1.47
CA LYS A 210 -7.91 -23.79 2.73
C LYS A 210 -8.48 -22.36 2.65
N THR A 211 -8.50 -21.76 1.47
CA THR A 211 -9.15 -20.46 1.21
C THR A 211 -10.67 -20.59 1.29
N SER A 212 -11.26 -21.66 0.73
CA SER A 212 -12.69 -21.97 0.90
C SER A 212 -13.06 -22.21 2.37
N ASN A 213 -12.24 -22.96 3.12
CA ASN A 213 -12.42 -23.09 4.58
C ASN A 213 -12.33 -21.74 5.32
N SER A 214 -11.56 -20.78 4.79
CA SER A 214 -11.46 -19.43 5.36
C SER A 214 -12.73 -18.61 5.12
N ALA A 215 -13.34 -18.74 3.94
CA ALA A 215 -14.66 -18.18 3.65
C ALA A 215 -15.74 -18.79 4.55
N MET A 216 -15.68 -20.10 4.82
CA MET A 216 -16.60 -20.76 5.75
C MET A 216 -16.45 -20.23 7.19
N ILE A 217 -15.22 -20.01 7.65
CA ILE A 217 -14.98 -19.37 8.96
C ILE A 217 -15.51 -17.94 9.00
N MET A 218 -15.34 -17.18 7.91
CA MET A 218 -15.91 -15.84 7.75
C MET A 218 -17.44 -15.85 7.84
N VAL A 219 -18.13 -16.85 7.28
CA VAL A 219 -19.60 -16.99 7.40
C VAL A 219 -20.05 -17.12 8.86
N PHE A 220 -19.27 -17.72 9.76
CA PHE A 220 -19.63 -17.72 11.20
C PHE A 220 -19.64 -16.31 11.83
N SER A 221 -19.02 -15.30 11.20
CA SER A 221 -19.08 -13.92 11.69
C SER A 221 -20.46 -13.27 11.62
N VAL A 222 -21.40 -13.81 10.82
CA VAL A 222 -22.78 -13.26 10.77
C VAL A 222 -23.70 -13.80 11.86
N ILE A 223 -23.26 -14.75 12.70
CA ILE A 223 -24.10 -15.28 13.79
C ILE A 223 -24.56 -14.18 14.77
N PRO A 224 -23.68 -13.28 15.28
CA PRO A 224 -24.12 -12.16 16.12
C PRO A 224 -25.09 -11.21 15.41
N PHE A 225 -24.92 -11.00 14.10
CA PHE A 225 -25.85 -10.20 13.29
C PHE A 225 -27.23 -10.86 13.15
N ILE A 226 -27.30 -12.19 13.03
CA ILE A 226 -28.59 -12.91 13.03
C ILE A 226 -29.27 -12.77 14.40
N ILE A 227 -28.50 -12.84 15.49
CA ILE A 227 -29.04 -12.72 16.86
C ILE A 227 -29.61 -11.33 17.12
N ILE A 228 -28.91 -10.25 16.73
CA ILE A 228 -29.37 -8.88 17.02
C ILE A 228 -30.63 -8.47 16.24
N GLN A 229 -30.98 -9.17 15.17
CA GLN A 229 -32.19 -8.92 14.36
C GLN A 229 -33.46 -9.61 14.93
N ILE A 230 -33.31 -10.48 15.92
CA ILE A 230 -34.43 -11.20 16.57
C ILE A 230 -35.44 -10.25 17.24
N PRO A 231 -35.05 -9.17 17.95
CA PRO A 231 -35.99 -8.27 18.61
C PRO A 231 -36.97 -7.64 17.62
N GLU A 232 -36.46 -7.14 16.50
CA GLU A 232 -37.25 -6.49 15.45
C GLU A 232 -38.13 -7.50 14.70
N LEU A 233 -37.57 -8.67 14.34
CA LEU A 233 -38.32 -9.72 13.63
C LEU A 233 -39.52 -10.28 14.42
N PHE A 234 -39.50 -10.18 15.75
CA PHE A 234 -40.57 -10.68 16.63
C PHE A 234 -41.27 -9.58 17.46
N HIS A 235 -40.96 -8.30 17.21
CA HIS A 235 -41.43 -7.13 17.97
C HIS A 235 -41.39 -7.35 19.50
N LEU A 236 -40.22 -7.73 20.00
CA LEU A 236 -39.98 -7.94 21.43
C LEU A 236 -39.99 -6.61 22.19
N SER A 237 -40.38 -6.63 23.47
CA SER A 237 -40.29 -5.44 24.35
C SER A 237 -38.84 -5.00 24.58
N SER A 238 -38.61 -3.73 24.95
CA SER A 238 -37.28 -3.16 25.24
C SER A 238 -36.41 -3.91 26.27
N SER A 239 -37.03 -4.60 27.25
CA SER A 239 -36.29 -5.48 28.15
C SER A 239 -35.74 -6.73 27.43
N GLY A 240 -36.39 -7.17 26.36
CA GLY A 240 -35.98 -8.27 25.48
C GLY A 240 -34.85 -7.85 24.55
N GLU A 241 -34.94 -6.67 23.92
CA GLU A 241 -33.84 -6.06 23.14
C GLU A 241 -32.54 -6.05 23.95
N SER A 242 -32.58 -5.49 25.17
CA SER A 242 -31.43 -5.40 26.07
C SER A 242 -30.81 -6.78 26.39
N ILE A 243 -31.66 -7.81 26.59
CA ILE A 243 -31.19 -9.18 26.82
C ILE A 243 -30.55 -9.77 25.57
N VAL A 244 -31.14 -9.56 24.38
CA VAL A 244 -30.62 -10.07 23.11
C VAL A 244 -29.30 -9.38 22.74
N THR A 245 -29.15 -8.07 23.00
CA THR A 245 -27.89 -7.33 22.89
C THR A 245 -26.78 -7.93 23.73
N ILE A 246 -27.06 -8.30 25.00
CA ILE A 246 -26.09 -8.99 25.85
C ILE A 246 -25.74 -10.38 25.29
N ILE A 247 -26.73 -11.14 24.80
CA ILE A 247 -26.50 -12.47 24.20
C ILE A 247 -25.62 -12.34 22.95
N ALA A 248 -25.90 -11.39 22.06
CA ALA A 248 -25.11 -11.12 20.86
C ALA A 248 -23.66 -10.69 21.22
N LEU A 249 -23.48 -9.90 22.29
CA LEU A 249 -22.17 -9.51 22.80
C LEU A 249 -21.39 -10.71 23.37
N VAL A 250 -22.03 -11.57 24.17
CA VAL A 250 -21.39 -12.79 24.68
C VAL A 250 -21.00 -13.72 23.53
N VAL A 251 -21.88 -13.89 22.53
CA VAL A 251 -21.59 -14.75 21.37
C VAL A 251 -20.47 -14.18 20.50
N SER A 252 -20.42 -12.86 20.25
CA SER A 252 -19.32 -12.25 19.47
C SER A 252 -17.98 -12.38 20.21
N VAL A 253 -17.92 -12.14 21.52
CA VAL A 253 -16.70 -12.35 22.34
C VAL A 253 -16.27 -13.82 22.34
N VAL A 254 -17.21 -14.77 22.47
CA VAL A 254 -16.89 -16.21 22.40
C VAL A 254 -16.35 -16.60 21.02
N LEU A 255 -16.96 -16.11 19.92
CA LEU A 255 -16.47 -16.35 18.56
C LEU A 255 -15.08 -15.75 18.33
N LEU A 256 -14.79 -14.57 18.90
CA LEU A 256 -13.48 -13.93 18.84
C LEU A 256 -12.40 -14.79 19.53
N LEU A 257 -12.70 -15.27 20.74
CA LEU A 257 -11.81 -16.15 21.51
C LEU A 257 -11.60 -17.50 20.81
N LEU A 258 -12.65 -18.09 20.25
CA LEU A 258 -12.57 -19.32 19.45
C LEU A 258 -11.74 -19.13 18.18
N TYR A 259 -11.84 -17.96 17.52
CA TYR A 259 -11.03 -17.65 16.35
C TYR A 259 -9.54 -17.49 16.69
N PHE A 260 -9.21 -16.79 17.78
CA PHE A 260 -7.83 -16.72 18.28
C PHE A 260 -7.30 -18.11 18.66
N PHE A 261 -8.10 -18.92 19.34
CA PHE A 261 -7.74 -20.31 19.66
C PHE A 261 -7.49 -21.12 18.38
N TYR A 262 -8.40 -21.08 17.40
CA TYR A 262 -8.22 -21.74 16.10
C TYR A 262 -6.91 -21.30 15.42
N GLN A 263 -6.62 -20.00 15.40
CA GLN A 263 -5.42 -19.45 14.79
C GLN A 263 -4.13 -19.90 15.49
N ILE A 264 -4.13 -20.03 16.82
CA ILE A 264 -3.01 -20.57 17.60
C ILE A 264 -2.66 -22.00 17.17
N PHE A 265 -3.66 -22.86 16.94
CA PHE A 265 -3.46 -24.27 16.54
C PHE A 265 -3.38 -24.49 15.01
N ARG A 266 -3.69 -23.46 14.22
CA ARG A 266 -3.63 -23.46 12.75
C ARG A 266 -2.98 -22.16 12.23
N PRO A 267 -1.69 -21.92 12.49
CA PRO A 267 -0.99 -20.73 12.03
C PRO A 267 -0.73 -20.72 10.50
N TRP A 268 -1.50 -21.45 9.67
CA TRP A 268 -1.20 -21.67 8.24
C TRP A 268 -1.11 -20.38 7.43
N ILE A 269 -1.89 -19.34 7.79
CA ILE A 269 -1.85 -18.03 7.12
C ILE A 269 -0.55 -17.28 7.44
N GLN A 270 -0.01 -17.51 8.65
CA GLN A 270 1.30 -17.01 9.07
C GLN A 270 2.42 -17.87 8.50
N GLU A 271 2.22 -19.18 8.40
CA GLU A 271 3.14 -20.10 7.75
C GLU A 271 3.27 -19.73 6.28
N ARG A 272 2.19 -19.40 5.56
CA ARG A 272 2.25 -18.87 4.18
C ARG A 272 2.99 -17.54 4.07
N ARG A 273 2.71 -16.58 4.96
CA ARG A 273 3.45 -15.30 5.01
C ARG A 273 4.93 -15.49 5.35
N LEU A 274 5.24 -16.45 6.21
CA LEU A 274 6.60 -16.81 6.60
C LEU A 274 7.31 -17.59 5.49
N GLU A 275 6.64 -18.54 4.84
CA GLU A 275 7.09 -19.36 3.71
C GLU A 275 7.42 -18.48 2.50
N PHE A 276 6.61 -17.47 2.22
CA PHE A 276 6.90 -16.46 1.21
C PHE A 276 8.20 -15.70 1.52
N VAL A 277 8.36 -15.21 2.75
CA VAL A 277 9.60 -14.54 3.21
C VAL A 277 10.79 -15.51 3.28
N LYS A 278 10.52 -16.78 3.57
CA LYS A 278 11.45 -17.91 3.62
C LYS A 278 12.00 -18.18 2.22
N HIS A 279 11.17 -18.37 1.20
CA HIS A 279 11.60 -18.53 -0.19
C HIS A 279 12.57 -17.41 -0.59
N GLU A 280 12.19 -16.15 -0.36
CA GLU A 280 13.10 -15.03 -0.67
C GLU A 280 14.42 -15.10 0.16
N TYR A 281 14.41 -15.57 1.41
CA TYR A 281 15.65 -15.83 2.18
C TYR A 281 16.46 -17.05 1.69
N LEU A 282 15.81 -18.09 1.17
CA LEU A 282 16.44 -19.29 0.61
C LEU A 282 17.22 -18.90 -0.65
N VAL A 283 16.58 -18.18 -1.57
CA VAL A 283 17.22 -17.61 -2.77
C VAL A 283 18.44 -16.75 -2.39
N LEU A 284 18.30 -15.89 -1.37
CA LEU A 284 19.40 -15.05 -0.88
C LEU A 284 20.55 -15.85 -0.25
N ASP A 285 20.27 -16.87 0.57
CA ASP A 285 21.31 -17.69 1.20
C ASP A 285 22.00 -18.61 0.17
N ILE A 286 21.30 -19.14 -0.85
CA ILE A 286 21.90 -19.86 -1.99
C ILE A 286 22.82 -18.93 -2.77
N ILE A 287 22.34 -17.79 -3.28
CA ILE A 287 23.15 -16.83 -4.05
C ILE A 287 24.40 -16.42 -3.27
N ASN A 288 24.29 -16.25 -1.94
CA ASN A 288 25.41 -15.87 -1.07
C ASN A 288 26.40 -17.02 -0.77
N HIS A 289 25.96 -18.28 -0.81
CA HIS A 289 26.86 -19.44 -0.69
C HIS A 289 27.63 -19.65 -1.99
N VAL A 290 26.90 -19.80 -3.09
CA VAL A 290 27.44 -20.04 -4.43
C VAL A 290 28.45 -18.94 -4.80
N GLN A 291 28.13 -17.65 -4.61
CA GLN A 291 29.03 -16.51 -4.88
C GLN A 291 30.28 -16.45 -3.98
N LYS A 292 30.35 -17.25 -2.89
CA LYS A 292 31.54 -17.40 -2.04
C LYS A 292 32.41 -18.59 -2.44
N HIS A 293 31.84 -19.59 -3.12
CA HIS A 293 32.55 -20.80 -3.53
C HIS A 293 33.06 -20.71 -4.98
N THR A 294 32.32 -20.07 -5.90
CA THR A 294 32.76 -19.95 -7.31
C THR A 294 33.86 -18.91 -7.55
N VAL A 295 34.76 -19.22 -8.48
CA VAL A 295 35.95 -18.42 -8.84
C VAL A 295 35.60 -17.24 -9.78
N GLY A 296 34.39 -16.69 -9.71
CA GLY A 296 33.92 -15.61 -10.59
C GLY A 296 32.75 -14.80 -10.02
N LYS A 297 32.61 -13.54 -10.47
CA LYS A 297 31.40 -12.74 -10.16
C LYS A 297 30.25 -13.19 -11.07
N PHE A 298 29.08 -13.52 -10.52
CA PHE A 298 27.84 -13.73 -11.30
C PHE A 298 27.24 -12.45 -11.87
N LEU A 299 27.88 -11.30 -11.61
CA LEU A 299 27.55 -10.01 -12.19
C LEU A 299 28.75 -9.48 -12.97
N THR A 300 28.51 -8.95 -14.16
CA THR A 300 29.50 -8.11 -14.86
C THR A 300 29.74 -6.82 -14.06
N ASP A 301 30.79 -6.06 -14.37
CA ASP A 301 31.03 -4.76 -13.73
C ASP A 301 29.94 -3.71 -14.07
N ASP A 302 29.00 -4.04 -14.97
CA ASP A 302 27.78 -3.28 -15.29
C ASP A 302 26.57 -3.70 -14.44
N GLY A 303 26.68 -4.80 -13.68
CA GLY A 303 25.59 -5.35 -12.89
C GLY A 303 24.55 -6.12 -13.69
N ALA A 304 24.90 -6.61 -14.89
CA ALA A 304 24.12 -7.61 -15.63
C ALA A 304 24.55 -9.02 -15.22
N PRO A 305 23.67 -10.04 -15.30
CA PRO A 305 24.05 -11.44 -15.03
C PRO A 305 25.19 -11.90 -15.96
N ASN A 306 26.25 -12.45 -15.37
CA ASN A 306 27.39 -12.99 -16.09
C ASN A 306 27.08 -14.42 -16.57
N VAL A 307 26.40 -14.54 -17.70
CA VAL A 307 25.96 -15.84 -18.27
C VAL A 307 27.10 -16.87 -18.36
N PRO A 308 28.33 -16.54 -18.83
CA PRO A 308 29.46 -17.47 -18.77
C PRO A 308 29.81 -18.00 -17.37
N ALA A 309 29.65 -17.21 -16.31
CA ALA A 309 29.88 -17.69 -14.94
C ALA A 309 28.73 -18.59 -14.45
N ILE A 310 27.49 -18.31 -14.85
CA ILE A 310 26.32 -19.14 -14.51
C ILE A 310 26.40 -20.50 -15.22
N LYS A 311 26.87 -20.54 -16.48
CA LYS A 311 27.10 -21.80 -17.20
C LYS A 311 28.19 -22.66 -16.56
N ARG A 312 29.29 -22.06 -16.11
CA ARG A 312 30.33 -22.79 -15.36
C ARG A 312 29.85 -23.32 -14.01
N LEU A 313 28.92 -22.62 -13.35
CA LEU A 313 28.30 -23.13 -12.13
C LEU A 313 27.45 -24.37 -12.42
N PHE A 314 26.71 -24.40 -13.54
CA PHE A 314 26.00 -25.61 -13.96
C PHE A 314 26.99 -26.78 -14.15
N GLU A 315 28.07 -26.55 -14.91
CA GLU A 315 29.16 -27.52 -15.12
C GLU A 315 29.88 -27.97 -13.83
N GLU A 316 29.80 -27.18 -12.76
CA GLU A 316 30.42 -27.48 -11.45
C GLU A 316 29.45 -28.25 -10.51
N MET A 317 28.13 -28.12 -10.73
CA MET A 317 27.09 -28.84 -9.98
C MET A 317 26.63 -30.14 -10.67
N ASP A 318 26.79 -30.25 -12.01
CA ASP A 318 26.55 -31.48 -12.79
C ASP A 318 27.66 -32.51 -12.53
N GLN A 319 27.53 -33.22 -11.41
CA GLN A 319 28.59 -34.07 -10.86
C GLN A 319 28.68 -35.44 -11.55
N ASP A 320 27.62 -35.92 -12.20
CA ASP A 320 27.64 -37.15 -13.02
C ASP A 320 27.79 -36.88 -14.53
N SER A 321 27.77 -35.61 -14.94
CA SER A 321 27.96 -35.14 -16.32
C SER A 321 26.87 -35.63 -17.28
N ASP A 322 25.61 -35.62 -16.82
CA ASP A 322 24.44 -36.01 -17.61
C ASP A 322 23.77 -34.84 -18.38
N ASP A 323 24.41 -33.67 -18.40
CA ASP A 323 23.95 -32.39 -18.98
C ASP A 323 22.64 -31.87 -18.34
N CYS A 324 22.22 -32.45 -17.20
CA CYS A 324 21.10 -32.01 -16.37
C CYS A 324 21.52 -31.91 -14.90
N ILE A 325 20.73 -31.20 -14.08
CA ILE A 325 20.86 -31.25 -12.62
C ILE A 325 19.66 -32.04 -12.09
N SER A 326 19.91 -33.15 -11.40
CA SER A 326 18.88 -33.94 -10.74
C SER A 326 18.66 -33.49 -9.28
N PHE A 327 17.64 -34.05 -8.63
CA PHE A 327 17.43 -33.88 -7.19
C PHE A 327 18.65 -34.32 -6.35
N SER A 328 19.47 -35.26 -6.84
CA SER A 328 20.63 -35.78 -6.11
C SER A 328 21.79 -34.79 -6.10
N ASP A 329 22.04 -34.13 -7.23
CA ASP A 329 23.18 -33.22 -7.41
C ASP A 329 22.90 -31.89 -6.70
N LEU A 330 21.66 -31.39 -6.85
CA LEU A 330 21.11 -30.34 -5.98
C LEU A 330 21.23 -30.68 -4.50
N LYS A 331 21.06 -31.96 -4.11
CA LYS A 331 21.11 -32.37 -2.72
C LYS A 331 22.53 -32.36 -2.15
N GLU A 332 23.57 -32.66 -2.93
CA GLU A 332 24.96 -32.54 -2.48
C GLU A 332 25.39 -31.06 -2.38
N GLU A 333 25.12 -30.24 -3.39
CA GLU A 333 25.45 -28.80 -3.36
C GLU A 333 24.68 -28.06 -2.24
N LEU A 334 23.36 -28.32 -2.10
CA LEU A 334 22.56 -27.76 -1.00
C LEU A 334 22.92 -28.38 0.37
N PHE A 335 23.75 -29.42 0.43
CA PHE A 335 24.22 -29.99 1.70
C PHE A 335 25.28 -29.13 2.37
N GLU A 336 26.18 -28.50 1.59
CA GLU A 336 27.26 -27.62 2.06
C GLU A 336 26.74 -26.28 2.59
N ILE A 337 25.54 -25.85 2.15
CA ILE A 337 24.97 -24.56 2.53
C ILE A 337 24.60 -24.53 4.01
N ARG A 338 25.39 -23.76 4.77
CA ARG A 338 25.10 -23.44 6.18
C ARG A 338 24.01 -22.36 6.27
N PHE A 339 22.76 -22.75 5.98
CA PHE A 339 21.58 -21.87 6.06
C PHE A 339 21.50 -21.12 7.38
N ARG A 340 21.20 -19.81 7.32
CA ARG A 340 21.38 -18.91 8.48
C ARG A 340 20.36 -19.10 9.60
N LYS A 341 19.33 -19.93 9.39
CA LYS A 341 18.29 -20.30 10.36
C LYS A 341 17.93 -21.77 10.26
N SER A 342 17.84 -22.44 11.41
CA SER A 342 17.50 -23.87 11.58
C SER A 342 16.02 -24.23 11.29
N TYR A 343 15.36 -23.51 10.37
CA TYR A 343 13.92 -23.59 10.10
C TYR A 343 13.54 -24.31 8.81
N TRP A 344 14.54 -24.92 8.15
CA TRP A 344 14.43 -25.56 6.85
C TRP A 344 14.62 -27.06 6.98
N ASP A 345 13.62 -27.79 6.52
CA ASP A 345 13.80 -29.17 6.11
C ASP A 345 14.54 -29.17 4.76
N LYS A 346 15.62 -29.96 4.64
CA LYS A 346 16.49 -29.94 3.47
C LYS A 346 15.75 -30.43 2.23
N ASP A 347 14.95 -31.49 2.36
CA ASP A 347 14.20 -32.06 1.24
C ASP A 347 13.11 -31.08 0.75
N LYS A 348 12.54 -30.25 1.64
CA LYS A 348 11.61 -29.17 1.27
C LYS A 348 12.30 -28.01 0.56
N ALA A 349 13.55 -27.70 0.93
CA ALA A 349 14.33 -26.66 0.23
C ALA A 349 14.64 -27.09 -1.21
N ILE A 350 15.10 -28.33 -1.42
CA ILE A 350 15.40 -28.88 -2.76
C ILE A 350 14.14 -28.87 -3.65
N ALA A 351 12.99 -29.33 -3.12
CA ALA A 351 11.72 -29.30 -3.86
C ALA A 351 11.28 -27.87 -4.25
N GLU A 352 11.54 -26.86 -3.41
CA GLU A 352 11.22 -25.46 -3.69
C GLU A 352 12.21 -24.80 -4.66
N VAL A 353 13.44 -25.34 -4.82
CA VAL A 353 14.32 -24.99 -5.95
C VAL A 353 13.82 -25.63 -7.24
N MET A 354 13.46 -26.91 -7.22
CA MET A 354 12.97 -27.63 -8.40
C MET A 354 11.73 -26.94 -8.99
N GLU A 355 10.69 -26.64 -8.18
CA GLU A 355 9.46 -25.93 -8.62
C GLU A 355 9.71 -24.56 -9.29
N ASP A 356 10.85 -23.92 -9.03
CA ASP A 356 11.15 -22.57 -9.54
C ASP A 356 12.07 -22.56 -10.77
N PHE A 357 12.70 -23.71 -11.07
CA PHE A 357 13.69 -23.93 -12.13
C PHE A 357 13.22 -24.89 -13.22
N ASP A 358 12.73 -26.08 -12.87
CA ASP A 358 12.09 -27.04 -13.77
C ASP A 358 10.78 -26.43 -14.29
N HIS A 359 10.71 -26.15 -15.61
CA HIS A 359 9.56 -25.49 -16.24
C HIS A 359 8.68 -26.43 -17.07
N ASP A 360 9.15 -27.63 -17.44
CA ASP A 360 8.36 -28.62 -18.18
C ASP A 360 7.84 -29.79 -17.33
N GLY A 361 8.39 -29.98 -16.12
CA GLY A 361 7.95 -30.88 -15.08
C GLY A 361 8.54 -32.28 -15.17
N ASP A 362 9.74 -32.45 -15.74
CA ASP A 362 10.41 -33.74 -15.92
C ASP A 362 11.29 -34.19 -14.72
N GLU A 363 11.34 -33.40 -13.65
CA GLU A 363 12.17 -33.58 -12.43
C GLU A 363 13.69 -33.45 -12.67
N LYS A 364 14.11 -32.91 -13.82
CA LYS A 364 15.48 -32.48 -14.12
C LYS A 364 15.52 -30.98 -14.38
N ILE A 365 16.70 -30.37 -14.27
CA ILE A 365 16.92 -28.98 -14.68
C ILE A 365 17.96 -28.97 -15.80
N THR A 366 17.56 -28.57 -17.00
CA THR A 366 18.48 -28.40 -18.13
C THR A 366 19.34 -27.14 -17.98
N MET A 367 20.47 -27.07 -18.69
CA MET A 367 21.37 -25.88 -18.71
C MET A 367 20.61 -24.57 -19.02
N ASP A 368 19.66 -24.57 -19.95
CA ASP A 368 18.93 -23.36 -20.31
C ASP A 368 17.88 -22.97 -19.25
N GLU A 369 17.22 -23.93 -18.61
CA GLU A 369 16.35 -23.68 -17.45
C GLU A 369 17.15 -23.17 -16.26
N PHE A 370 18.33 -23.74 -16.00
CA PHE A 370 19.22 -23.27 -14.95
C PHE A 370 19.65 -21.82 -15.18
N VAL A 371 20.14 -21.50 -16.37
CA VAL A 371 20.56 -20.13 -16.70
C VAL A 371 19.38 -19.15 -16.58
N ASN A 372 18.20 -19.50 -17.11
CA ASN A 372 17.02 -18.63 -17.05
C ASN A 372 16.47 -18.47 -15.61
N GLY A 373 16.39 -19.56 -14.84
CA GLY A 373 15.97 -19.57 -13.43
C GLY A 373 16.92 -18.75 -12.55
N PHE A 374 18.23 -18.91 -12.72
CA PHE A 374 19.23 -18.16 -11.96
C PHE A 374 19.24 -16.66 -12.33
N ILE A 375 19.06 -16.32 -13.62
CA ILE A 375 18.87 -14.92 -14.07
C ILE A 375 17.60 -14.31 -13.46
N LYS A 376 16.49 -15.06 -13.42
CA LYS A 376 15.22 -14.66 -12.78
C LYS A 376 15.44 -14.39 -11.29
N TRP A 377 16.07 -15.30 -10.54
CA TRP A 377 16.41 -15.13 -9.12
C TRP A 377 17.36 -13.94 -8.85
N LEU A 378 18.38 -13.72 -9.67
CA LEU A 378 19.25 -12.53 -9.58
C LEU A 378 18.47 -11.23 -9.78
N ASN A 379 17.55 -11.19 -10.76
CA ASN A 379 16.71 -10.02 -11.04
C ASN A 379 15.62 -9.79 -9.98
N GLU A 380 15.09 -10.83 -9.36
CA GLU A 380 14.16 -10.75 -8.23
C GLU A 380 14.90 -10.27 -6.97
N THR A 381 16.07 -10.83 -6.68
CA THR A 381 16.98 -10.37 -5.60
C THR A 381 17.33 -8.88 -5.75
N LYS A 382 17.72 -8.45 -6.96
CA LYS A 382 18.02 -7.05 -7.28
C LYS A 382 16.81 -6.14 -7.00
N ARG A 383 15.61 -6.54 -7.46
CA ARG A 383 14.35 -5.82 -7.20
C ARG A 383 13.95 -5.81 -5.72
N ALA A 384 14.23 -6.87 -4.96
CA ALA A 384 13.95 -6.94 -3.54
C ALA A 384 14.93 -6.08 -2.71
N LEU A 385 16.19 -5.96 -3.14
CA LEU A 385 17.16 -5.00 -2.59
C LEU A 385 16.75 -3.55 -2.89
N ASP A 386 16.36 -3.24 -4.13
CA ASP A 386 15.85 -1.92 -4.53
C ASP A 386 14.63 -1.50 -3.69
N LYS A 387 13.78 -2.46 -3.30
CA LYS A 387 12.62 -2.25 -2.41
C LYS A 387 12.94 -2.34 -0.91
N ARG A 388 14.20 -2.62 -0.52
CA ARG A 388 14.71 -2.76 0.87
C ARG A 388 13.82 -3.55 1.85
N PHE A 389 13.25 -4.67 1.44
CA PHE A 389 12.38 -5.48 2.34
C PHE A 389 13.10 -6.14 3.54
N PHE A 390 14.44 -6.20 3.51
CA PHE A 390 15.26 -6.99 4.45
C PHE A 390 16.22 -6.15 5.30
N SER A 391 16.60 -6.72 6.45
CA SER A 391 17.59 -6.15 7.37
C SER A 391 18.94 -5.88 6.69
N LYS A 392 19.49 -4.68 6.96
CA LYS A 392 20.83 -4.24 6.52
C LYS A 392 21.95 -5.23 6.91
N LYS A 393 21.72 -6.04 7.95
CA LYS A 393 22.66 -7.05 8.48
C LYS A 393 22.54 -8.43 7.83
N SER A 394 21.32 -8.86 7.44
CA SER A 394 21.17 -10.12 6.68
C SER A 394 21.70 -9.96 5.25
N LEU A 395 21.51 -8.77 4.67
CA LEU A 395 21.96 -8.42 3.33
C LEU A 395 23.39 -7.88 3.24
N GLN A 396 24.17 -7.75 4.33
CA GLN A 396 25.42 -6.99 4.27
C GLN A 396 26.44 -7.56 3.25
N ASP A 397 26.47 -8.88 3.05
CA ASP A 397 27.31 -9.52 2.03
C ASP A 397 26.76 -9.32 0.61
N ILE A 398 25.45 -9.48 0.42
CA ILE A 398 24.77 -9.29 -0.88
C ILE A 398 24.81 -7.82 -1.32
N TYR A 399 24.68 -6.89 -0.37
CA TYR A 399 24.87 -5.47 -0.62
C TYR A 399 26.30 -5.13 -1.04
N LYS A 400 27.34 -5.85 -0.57
CA LYS A 400 28.70 -5.73 -1.12
C LYS A 400 28.77 -6.22 -2.56
N ILE A 401 28.18 -7.40 -2.85
CA ILE A 401 28.17 -8.03 -4.18
C ILE A 401 27.56 -7.08 -5.22
N PHE A 402 26.38 -6.52 -4.94
CA PHE A 402 25.68 -5.60 -5.84
C PHE A 402 26.10 -4.11 -5.67
N ARG A 403 27.02 -3.77 -4.74
CA ARG A 403 27.37 -2.38 -4.39
C ARG A 403 27.82 -1.56 -5.59
N GLN A 404 28.68 -2.16 -6.41
CA GLN A 404 29.28 -1.54 -7.61
C GLN A 404 28.20 -1.25 -8.65
N SER A 405 27.28 -2.20 -8.86
CA SER A 405 26.11 -2.04 -9.74
C SER A 405 25.15 -0.94 -9.25
N PHE A 406 24.93 -0.82 -7.93
CA PHE A 406 24.12 0.28 -7.39
C PHE A 406 24.83 1.63 -7.46
N LYS A 407 26.15 1.68 -7.29
CA LYS A 407 26.93 2.91 -7.45
C LYS A 407 26.84 3.39 -8.91
N LYS A 408 27.21 2.53 -9.87
CA LYS A 408 27.17 2.80 -11.31
C LYS A 408 25.76 3.15 -11.82
N ARG A 409 24.72 2.43 -11.38
CA ARG A 409 23.33 2.77 -11.71
C ARG A 409 22.90 4.10 -11.09
N LYS A 410 23.26 4.39 -9.83
CA LYS A 410 22.97 5.70 -9.23
C LYS A 410 23.70 6.82 -9.95
N GLU A 411 24.93 6.61 -10.40
CA GLU A 411 25.68 7.58 -11.21
C GLU A 411 24.93 7.84 -12.51
N GLN A 412 24.54 6.82 -13.27
CA GLN A 412 23.73 6.94 -14.49
C GLN A 412 22.33 7.57 -14.25
N GLU A 413 21.71 7.32 -13.10
CA GLU A 413 20.40 7.86 -12.74
C GLU A 413 20.51 9.32 -12.25
N MET A 414 21.61 9.68 -11.57
CA MET A 414 21.95 11.07 -11.25
C MET A 414 22.30 11.84 -12.52
N GLU A 415 23.12 11.30 -13.41
CA GLU A 415 23.47 11.83 -14.73
C GLU A 415 22.21 12.13 -15.55
N LYS A 416 21.31 11.15 -15.71
CA LYS A 416 20.01 11.35 -16.40
C LYS A 416 19.12 12.42 -15.76
N ASN A 417 19.02 12.43 -14.43
CA ASN A 417 18.21 13.42 -13.72
C ASN A 417 18.81 14.83 -13.83
N LEU A 418 20.14 14.93 -13.77
CA LEU A 418 20.92 16.17 -13.92
C LEU A 418 20.76 16.73 -15.34
N ILE A 419 20.93 15.89 -16.37
CA ILE A 419 20.66 16.22 -17.78
C ILE A 419 19.22 16.73 -17.94
N SER A 420 18.23 15.99 -17.41
CA SER A 420 16.82 16.36 -17.55
C SER A 420 16.46 17.67 -16.86
N GLU A 421 16.97 17.91 -15.65
CA GLU A 421 16.65 19.12 -14.87
C GLU A 421 17.38 20.36 -15.46
N ILE A 422 18.61 20.20 -15.97
CA ILE A 422 19.34 21.25 -16.71
C ILE A 422 18.65 21.57 -18.03
N LEU A 423 18.32 20.58 -18.87
CA LEU A 423 17.61 20.79 -20.13
C LEU A 423 16.26 21.49 -19.91
N LYS A 424 15.53 21.11 -18.87
CA LYS A 424 14.25 21.73 -18.49
C LYS A 424 14.41 23.16 -17.98
N HIS A 425 15.48 23.48 -17.25
CA HIS A 425 15.78 24.84 -16.85
C HIS A 425 16.12 25.71 -18.07
N ILE A 426 17.03 25.23 -18.92
CA ILE A 426 17.43 25.91 -20.15
C ILE A 426 16.21 26.13 -21.08
N GLN A 427 15.38 25.12 -21.32
CA GLN A 427 14.13 25.26 -22.11
C GLN A 427 13.10 26.23 -21.48
N SER A 428 13.17 26.49 -20.17
CA SER A 428 12.29 27.46 -19.52
C SER A 428 12.80 28.92 -19.58
N HIS A 429 14.08 29.11 -19.90
CA HIS A 429 14.74 30.41 -19.98
C HIS A 429 15.18 30.81 -21.40
N ALA A 430 15.36 29.85 -22.32
CA ALA A 430 15.61 30.09 -23.73
C ALA A 430 14.34 30.59 -24.44
N LEU A 431 14.46 31.64 -25.26
CA LEU A 431 13.35 32.20 -26.05
C LEU A 431 12.99 31.37 -27.30
N GLU A 432 13.85 30.45 -27.72
CA GLU A 432 13.67 29.60 -28.91
C GLU A 432 13.74 28.12 -28.57
N SER A 433 13.13 27.28 -29.41
CA SER A 433 13.20 25.83 -29.31
C SER A 433 14.62 25.33 -29.61
N LEU A 434 15.15 24.45 -28.75
CA LEU A 434 16.41 23.74 -29.01
C LEU A 434 16.27 22.57 -30.01
N PHE A 435 15.05 22.36 -30.52
CA PHE A 435 14.72 21.38 -31.54
C PHE A 435 14.15 22.07 -32.79
N THR A 436 14.59 21.57 -33.95
CA THR A 436 13.98 21.85 -35.26
C THR A 436 12.57 21.25 -35.36
N GLU A 437 11.78 21.66 -36.37
CA GLU A 437 10.42 21.13 -36.60
C GLU A 437 10.40 19.60 -36.82
N ASP A 438 11.52 19.02 -37.28
CA ASP A 438 11.71 17.58 -37.50
C ASP A 438 12.17 16.80 -36.25
N GLY A 439 12.27 17.47 -35.09
CA GLY A 439 12.70 16.86 -33.82
C GLY A 439 14.21 16.69 -33.65
N THR A 440 15.04 17.09 -34.63
CA THR A 440 16.50 17.04 -34.49
C THR A 440 17.05 18.26 -33.73
N PRO A 441 18.16 18.14 -32.98
CA PRO A 441 18.75 19.26 -32.23
C PRO A 441 19.10 20.43 -33.16
N ASP A 442 18.61 21.63 -32.86
CA ASP A 442 18.94 22.83 -33.65
C ASP A 442 20.33 23.35 -33.28
N ILE A 443 21.30 23.06 -34.14
CA ILE A 443 22.70 23.48 -34.00
C ILE A 443 22.82 25.01 -33.91
N ALA A 444 21.98 25.78 -34.61
CA ALA A 444 22.00 27.25 -34.55
C ALA A 444 21.39 27.80 -33.26
N ALA A 445 20.46 27.08 -32.63
CA ALA A 445 19.96 27.41 -31.29
C ALA A 445 20.98 27.03 -30.21
N ILE A 446 21.67 25.89 -30.33
CA ILE A 446 22.71 25.43 -29.39
C ILE A 446 23.94 26.34 -29.42
N LYS A 447 24.36 26.82 -30.60
CA LYS A 447 25.43 27.84 -30.72
C LYS A 447 25.05 29.15 -30.03
N ARG A 448 23.83 29.65 -30.25
CA ARG A 448 23.33 30.86 -29.56
C ARG A 448 23.15 30.66 -28.05
N LEU A 449 22.90 29.43 -27.59
CA LEU A 449 22.93 29.08 -26.17
C LEU A 449 24.35 29.17 -25.60
N PHE A 450 25.36 28.65 -26.31
CA PHE A 450 26.78 28.81 -25.94
C PHE A 450 27.19 30.28 -25.84
N GLU A 451 26.85 31.09 -26.87
CA GLU A 451 27.05 32.55 -26.89
C GLU A 451 26.38 33.28 -25.71
N SER A 452 25.28 32.75 -25.18
CA SER A 452 24.57 33.34 -24.04
C SER A 452 25.15 32.99 -22.67
N MET A 453 26.10 32.03 -22.61
CA MET A 453 26.61 31.46 -21.37
C MET A 453 28.05 31.87 -21.03
N HIS A 454 28.92 32.10 -22.03
CA HIS A 454 30.22 32.73 -21.77
C HIS A 454 30.00 34.21 -21.42
N ARG A 455 30.69 34.71 -20.39
CA ARG A 455 30.57 36.12 -19.94
C ARG A 455 31.79 36.98 -20.22
N ASP A 456 32.89 36.38 -20.66
CA ASP A 456 34.09 37.07 -21.07
C ASP A 456 34.38 36.91 -22.59
N GLU A 457 35.47 37.53 -23.04
CA GLU A 457 35.90 37.55 -24.45
C GLU A 457 36.71 36.29 -24.85
N ASN A 458 36.77 35.24 -24.02
CA ASN A 458 37.66 34.10 -24.24
C ASN A 458 37.07 33.01 -25.17
N ASN A 459 35.76 33.08 -25.48
CA ASN A 459 35.01 32.16 -26.35
C ASN A 459 35.01 30.68 -25.92
N CYS A 460 35.20 30.42 -24.63
CA CYS A 460 35.15 29.13 -23.95
C CYS A 460 34.32 29.25 -22.66
N ILE A 461 33.80 28.14 -22.14
CA ILE A 461 33.13 28.10 -20.84
C ILE A 461 34.10 27.55 -19.80
N SER A 462 34.38 28.35 -18.77
CA SER A 462 35.19 27.93 -17.62
C SER A 462 34.38 27.18 -16.56
N GLN A 463 35.06 26.40 -15.71
CA GLN A 463 34.44 25.74 -14.54
C GLN A 463 33.70 26.73 -13.61
N THR A 464 34.18 27.98 -13.53
CA THR A 464 33.58 29.03 -12.69
C THR A 464 32.25 29.51 -13.27
N GLU A 465 32.19 29.79 -14.57
CA GLU A 465 30.94 30.22 -15.25
C GLU A 465 29.91 29.09 -15.25
N LEU A 466 30.36 27.86 -15.51
CA LEU A 466 29.51 26.67 -15.41
C LEU A 466 28.95 26.49 -13.98
N LYS A 467 29.76 26.76 -12.95
CA LYS A 467 29.32 26.73 -11.55
C LYS A 467 28.27 27.81 -11.25
N GLU A 468 28.44 29.04 -11.74
CA GLU A 468 27.44 30.10 -11.58
C GLU A 468 26.09 29.70 -12.22
N LEU A 469 26.13 29.16 -13.44
CA LEU A 469 24.92 28.64 -14.13
C LEU A 469 24.24 27.52 -13.35
N ILE A 470 25.00 26.63 -12.72
CA ILE A 470 24.48 25.51 -11.91
C ILE A 470 23.88 25.98 -10.57
N VAL A 471 24.45 27.02 -9.94
CA VAL A 471 23.97 27.54 -8.65
C VAL A 471 22.57 28.16 -8.74
N ASP A 472 22.22 28.75 -9.88
CA ASP A 472 20.88 29.29 -10.13
C ASP A 472 19.82 28.19 -10.41
N ILE A 473 20.24 26.96 -10.72
CA ILE A 473 19.34 25.82 -10.98
C ILE A 473 18.89 25.20 -9.67
N LYS A 474 17.59 25.32 -9.36
CA LYS A 474 16.95 24.65 -8.22
C LYS A 474 16.72 23.16 -8.49
N PHE A 475 17.77 22.35 -8.40
CA PHE A 475 17.65 20.89 -8.40
C PHE A 475 16.79 20.41 -7.20
N GLY A 476 15.63 19.80 -7.49
CA GLY A 476 14.48 19.65 -6.57
C GLY A 476 14.74 19.35 -5.08
N LYS A 477 14.73 18.06 -4.69
CA LYS A 477 14.78 17.62 -3.27
C LYS A 477 16.04 16.84 -2.88
N ILE A 478 16.96 16.66 -3.81
CA ILE A 478 18.25 16.03 -3.57
C ILE A 478 19.26 17.18 -3.44
N PRO A 479 19.96 17.34 -2.31
CA PRO A 479 21.02 18.34 -2.21
C PRO A 479 22.18 17.87 -3.09
N PHE A 480 22.32 18.45 -4.28
CA PHE A 480 23.50 18.32 -5.10
C PHE A 480 24.54 19.33 -4.64
N ASP A 481 25.80 18.89 -4.54
CA ASP A 481 26.92 19.81 -4.45
C ASP A 481 27.19 20.40 -5.84
N ALA A 482 27.21 21.72 -5.96
CA ALA A 482 27.46 22.39 -7.23
C ALA A 482 28.83 21.97 -7.81
N ASP A 483 29.83 21.72 -6.95
CA ASP A 483 31.15 21.25 -7.38
C ASP A 483 31.12 19.81 -7.93
N GLU A 484 30.24 18.93 -7.43
CA GLU A 484 30.06 17.57 -7.98
C GLU A 484 29.34 17.59 -9.33
N VAL A 485 28.39 18.51 -9.53
CA VAL A 485 27.67 18.70 -10.80
C VAL A 485 28.62 19.27 -11.86
N VAL A 486 29.37 20.34 -11.55
CA VAL A 486 30.39 20.92 -12.44
C VAL A 486 31.40 19.86 -12.87
N ALA A 487 31.94 19.09 -11.94
CA ALA A 487 32.95 18.07 -12.25
C ALA A 487 32.45 17.01 -13.26
N LYS A 488 31.18 16.58 -13.16
CA LYS A 488 30.59 15.62 -14.10
C LYS A 488 30.32 16.21 -15.48
N ILE A 489 29.85 17.45 -15.55
CA ILE A 489 29.63 18.11 -16.84
C ILE A 489 30.98 18.32 -17.54
N MET A 490 32.03 18.73 -16.81
CA MET A 490 33.39 18.80 -17.37
C MET A 490 33.85 17.42 -17.88
N GLU A 491 33.64 16.33 -17.13
CA GLU A 491 34.02 14.97 -17.58
C GLU A 491 33.32 14.53 -18.89
N GLU A 492 32.12 15.06 -19.19
CA GLU A 492 31.37 14.77 -20.42
C GLU A 492 31.60 15.75 -21.58
N PHE A 493 31.90 17.02 -21.29
CA PHE A 493 32.00 18.09 -22.28
C PHE A 493 33.45 18.42 -22.66
N ASP A 494 34.39 18.39 -21.72
CA ASP A 494 35.82 18.63 -21.96
C ASP A 494 36.47 17.35 -22.56
N VAL A 495 36.33 17.21 -23.88
CA VAL A 495 36.82 16.04 -24.62
C VAL A 495 38.35 16.04 -24.68
N ASN A 496 38.96 17.21 -24.81
CA ASN A 496 40.39 17.36 -25.02
C ASN A 496 41.22 17.38 -23.70
N ARG A 497 40.56 17.65 -22.57
CA ARG A 497 41.09 17.75 -21.19
C ARG A 497 41.96 18.98 -20.91
N ASP A 498 41.63 20.12 -21.49
CA ASP A 498 42.27 21.41 -21.20
C ASP A 498 41.63 22.20 -20.04
N LEU A 499 40.58 21.65 -19.42
CA LEU A 499 39.81 22.23 -18.31
C LEU A 499 38.92 23.43 -18.68
N VAL A 500 38.68 23.66 -19.98
CA VAL A 500 37.62 24.54 -20.49
C VAL A 500 36.70 23.75 -21.42
N ILE A 501 35.59 24.36 -21.85
CA ILE A 501 34.71 23.78 -22.86
C ILE A 501 34.62 24.77 -24.02
N ASN A 502 35.10 24.38 -25.21
CA ASN A 502 34.98 25.21 -26.41
C ASN A 502 33.63 25.01 -27.12
N GLU A 503 33.35 25.84 -28.14
CA GLU A 503 32.08 25.81 -28.87
C GLU A 503 31.79 24.46 -29.55
N GLU A 504 32.81 23.82 -30.14
CA GLU A 504 32.65 22.54 -30.85
C GLU A 504 32.37 21.39 -29.87
N GLU A 505 33.07 21.38 -28.75
CA GLU A 505 32.85 20.47 -27.62
C GLU A 505 31.46 20.63 -27.04
N PHE A 506 31.06 21.86 -26.73
CA PHE A 506 29.72 22.16 -26.21
C PHE A 506 28.63 21.72 -27.17
N VAL A 507 28.70 22.13 -28.45
CA VAL A 507 27.68 21.77 -29.45
C VAL A 507 27.58 20.26 -29.62
N THR A 508 28.72 19.55 -29.63
CA THR A 508 28.75 18.08 -29.81
C THR A 508 28.18 17.34 -28.59
N ALA A 509 28.61 17.70 -27.37
CA ALA A 509 28.14 17.08 -26.14
C ALA A 509 26.66 17.39 -25.88
N PHE A 510 26.22 18.64 -26.11
CA PHE A 510 24.85 19.06 -25.89
C PHE A 510 23.87 18.50 -26.93
N ALA A 511 24.26 18.39 -28.21
CA ALA A 511 23.46 17.70 -29.22
C ALA A 511 23.29 16.19 -28.91
N LYS A 512 24.35 15.55 -28.39
CA LYS A 512 24.30 14.17 -27.89
C LYS A 512 23.30 14.05 -26.72
N TRP A 513 23.36 14.93 -25.73
CA TRP A 513 22.39 14.97 -24.61
C TRP A 513 20.94 15.13 -25.09
N LEU A 514 20.67 16.04 -26.04
CA LEU A 514 19.34 16.23 -26.63
C LEU A 514 18.84 14.93 -27.32
N SER A 515 19.70 14.26 -28.09
CA SER A 515 19.34 12.99 -28.78
C SER A 515 19.03 11.82 -27.83
N ILE A 516 19.64 11.81 -26.64
CA ILE A 516 19.40 10.80 -25.60
C ILE A 516 18.04 11.05 -24.90
N SER A 517 17.62 12.32 -24.81
CA SER A 517 16.36 12.70 -24.16
C SER A 517 15.12 12.32 -24.98
N ASP A 518 15.16 12.50 -26.31
CA ASP A 518 13.99 12.30 -27.18
C ASP A 518 13.67 10.81 -27.44
N ASN A 519 14.67 9.94 -27.35
CA ASN A 519 14.44 8.49 -27.37
C ASN A 519 13.74 7.95 -26.09
N GLN A 520 13.61 8.75 -25.03
CA GLN A 520 13.03 8.32 -23.74
C GLN A 520 11.66 8.96 -23.40
N THR A 521 11.27 10.04 -24.08
CA THR A 521 9.95 10.69 -23.95
C THR A 521 8.77 9.82 -24.43
N SER A 522 9.04 8.73 -25.16
CA SER A 522 8.01 7.85 -25.73
C SER A 522 7.54 6.70 -24.82
N ASN A 523 8.25 6.35 -23.74
CA ASN A 523 7.93 5.17 -22.91
C ASN A 523 8.25 5.31 -21.41
N SER A 524 7.62 6.28 -20.72
CA SER A 524 7.23 6.10 -19.31
C SER A 524 6.17 7.11 -18.87
N THR A 525 4.90 6.68 -18.89
CA THR A 525 3.90 7.31 -18.02
C THR A 525 4.04 6.67 -16.64
N GLU A 526 4.85 7.24 -15.75
CA GLU A 526 4.82 6.83 -14.33
C GLU A 526 3.39 7.00 -13.80
N SER A 527 2.83 5.95 -13.21
CA SER A 527 1.48 6.00 -12.65
C SER A 527 1.50 6.80 -11.35
N PRO A 528 0.39 7.47 -10.94
CA PRO A 528 0.25 8.01 -9.59
C PRO A 528 0.60 6.98 -8.49
N GLU A 529 0.33 5.69 -8.73
CA GLU A 529 0.73 4.54 -7.91
C GLU A 529 2.25 4.43 -7.69
N ASP A 530 3.08 4.71 -8.70
CA ASP A 530 4.54 4.66 -8.58
C ASP A 530 5.05 5.77 -7.66
N ILE A 531 4.44 6.95 -7.74
CA ILE A 531 4.72 8.11 -6.87
C ILE A 531 4.26 7.81 -5.43
N TYR A 532 3.10 7.17 -5.25
CA TYR A 532 2.64 6.70 -3.94
C TYR A 532 3.59 5.65 -3.36
N GLN A 533 3.97 4.61 -4.13
CA GLN A 533 4.94 3.62 -3.68
C GLN A 533 6.33 4.21 -3.41
N ARG A 534 6.74 5.26 -4.11
CA ARG A 534 7.99 6.00 -3.86
C ARG A 534 7.95 6.68 -2.48
N LYS A 535 6.91 7.47 -2.17
CA LYS A 535 6.73 8.12 -0.85
C LYS A 535 6.61 7.11 0.30
N TRP A 536 5.91 6.00 0.09
CA TRP A 536 5.78 4.95 1.09
C TRP A 536 7.09 4.19 1.35
N LYS A 537 7.85 3.88 0.30
CA LYS A 537 9.22 3.36 0.44
C LYS A 537 10.15 4.35 1.14
N GLU A 538 10.08 5.64 0.83
CA GLU A 538 10.89 6.68 1.52
C GLU A 538 10.60 6.71 3.03
N THR A 539 9.34 6.50 3.42
CA THR A 539 8.93 6.43 4.82
C THR A 539 9.42 5.13 5.48
N GLU A 540 9.34 3.99 4.79
CA GLU A 540 9.90 2.70 5.27
C GLU A 540 11.45 2.76 5.37
N ILE A 541 12.12 3.47 4.45
CA ILE A 541 13.57 3.71 4.43
C ILE A 541 14.05 4.54 5.63
N LEU A 542 13.40 5.67 5.92
CA LEU A 542 13.75 6.53 7.06
C LEU A 542 13.48 5.84 8.41
N VAL A 543 12.45 5.00 8.47
CA VAL A 543 12.09 4.28 9.70
C VAL A 543 12.99 3.05 9.93
N ASP A 544 13.54 2.39 8.91
CA ASP A 544 14.38 1.18 9.11
C ASP A 544 15.88 1.45 9.31
N GLU A 545 16.38 2.67 9.12
CA GLU A 545 17.82 2.97 9.26
C GLU A 545 18.38 2.84 10.70
N ARG A 546 17.52 2.56 11.69
CA ARG A 546 17.89 2.27 13.08
C ARG A 546 17.23 0.98 13.59
N SER A 547 17.62 -0.17 13.06
CA SER A 547 17.19 -1.50 13.55
C SER A 547 18.38 -2.43 13.80
N VAL A 548 18.93 -2.37 15.01
CA VAL A 548 19.85 -3.38 15.54
C VAL A 548 19.01 -4.51 16.14
N GLU A 549 19.35 -5.76 15.81
CA GLU A 549 18.66 -6.96 16.29
C GLU A 549 18.68 -7.11 17.81
N GLY A 550 17.61 -7.67 18.38
CA GLY A 550 17.57 -8.25 19.73
C GLY A 550 17.74 -7.30 20.92
N SER A 551 18.12 -6.04 20.71
CA SER A 551 18.34 -5.09 21.81
C SER A 551 17.01 -4.54 22.36
N PRO A 552 16.97 -4.11 23.64
CA PRO A 552 15.78 -3.45 24.21
C PRO A 552 15.36 -2.21 23.43
N LEU A 553 16.30 -1.55 22.72
CA LEU A 553 16.01 -0.42 21.84
C LEU A 553 15.09 -0.80 20.66
N ALA A 554 15.18 -2.03 20.15
CA ALA A 554 14.33 -2.50 19.06
C ALA A 554 12.89 -2.75 19.53
N TRP A 555 12.73 -3.30 20.74
CA TRP A 555 11.45 -3.43 21.42
C TRP A 555 10.82 -2.06 21.72
N ILE A 556 11.59 -1.15 22.34
CA ILE A 556 11.15 0.22 22.63
C ILE A 556 10.70 0.90 21.33
N LYS A 557 11.46 0.79 20.24
CA LYS A 557 11.07 1.37 18.94
C LYS A 557 9.80 0.75 18.36
N ALA A 558 9.61 -0.55 18.48
CA ALA A 558 8.41 -1.23 17.97
C ALA A 558 7.16 -0.84 18.78
N ILE A 559 7.28 -0.75 20.11
CA ILE A 559 6.22 -0.30 21.02
C ILE A 559 5.93 1.19 20.79
N MET A 560 6.94 2.05 20.66
CA MET A 560 6.76 3.49 20.40
C MET A 560 6.04 3.74 19.07
N LEU A 561 6.34 2.98 18.01
CA LEU A 561 5.60 3.06 16.74
C LEU A 561 4.14 2.62 16.90
N LEU A 562 3.90 1.51 17.61
CA LEU A 562 2.55 1.02 17.88
C LEU A 562 1.72 2.04 18.69
N VAL A 563 2.28 2.55 19.79
CA VAL A 563 1.63 3.53 20.67
C VAL A 563 1.41 4.85 19.96
N LEU A 564 2.38 5.36 19.19
CA LEU A 564 2.22 6.58 18.38
C LEU A 564 1.06 6.44 17.38
N GLY A 565 0.97 5.29 16.70
CA GLY A 565 -0.13 4.99 15.79
C GLY A 565 -1.48 4.95 16.50
N ILE A 566 -1.58 4.25 17.64
CA ILE A 566 -2.82 4.18 18.45
C ILE A 566 -3.24 5.58 18.94
N VAL A 567 -2.29 6.39 19.42
CA VAL A 567 -2.57 7.76 19.89
C VAL A 567 -3.02 8.66 18.73
N MET A 568 -2.40 8.56 17.56
CA MET A 568 -2.86 9.28 16.37
C MET A 568 -4.28 8.87 15.97
N LEU A 569 -4.57 7.56 15.93
CA LEU A 569 -5.91 7.07 15.60
C LEU A 569 -6.97 7.53 16.62
N ALA A 570 -6.66 7.50 17.92
CA ALA A 570 -7.59 7.95 18.97
C ALA A 570 -7.89 9.44 18.89
N VAL A 571 -6.88 10.29 18.69
CA VAL A 571 -7.01 11.75 18.65
C VAL A 571 -7.64 12.24 17.34
N LEU A 572 -7.49 11.51 16.24
CA LEU A 572 -8.01 11.91 14.92
C LEU A 572 -9.37 11.29 14.58
N ALA A 573 -9.82 10.27 15.32
CA ALA A 573 -11.14 9.66 15.13
C ALA A 573 -12.28 10.67 15.29
N GLU A 574 -12.33 11.35 16.42
CA GLU A 574 -13.38 12.31 16.76
C GLU A 574 -13.46 13.50 15.76
N PRO A 575 -12.35 14.19 15.40
CA PRO A 575 -12.34 15.19 14.35
C PRO A 575 -12.80 14.70 12.97
N LEU A 576 -12.49 13.45 12.60
CA LEU A 576 -12.99 12.86 11.37
C LEU A 576 -14.52 12.72 11.43
N ILE A 577 -15.05 12.11 12.49
CA ILE A 577 -16.48 11.87 12.66
C ILE A 577 -17.25 13.19 12.66
N HIS A 578 -16.77 14.19 13.40
CA HIS A 578 -17.32 15.53 13.40
C HIS A 578 -17.29 16.19 12.01
N SER A 579 -16.24 15.97 11.22
CA SER A 579 -16.18 16.48 9.84
C SER A 579 -17.18 15.77 8.91
N VAL A 580 -17.40 14.46 9.10
CA VAL A 580 -18.43 13.68 8.39
C VAL A 580 -19.84 14.14 8.78
N GLN A 581 -20.08 14.45 10.05
CA GLN A 581 -21.34 15.01 10.56
C GLN A 581 -21.65 16.38 9.94
N ASN A 582 -20.72 17.33 10.02
CA ASN A 582 -20.95 18.66 9.46
C ASN A 582 -21.08 18.62 7.91
N PHE A 583 -20.40 17.68 7.24
CA PHE A 583 -20.63 17.42 5.81
C PHE A 583 -22.04 16.83 5.57
N SER A 584 -22.49 15.90 6.41
CA SER A 584 -23.81 15.27 6.37
C SER A 584 -24.95 16.28 6.48
N GLU A 585 -24.88 17.17 7.48
CA GLU A 585 -25.83 18.27 7.68
C GLU A 585 -25.85 19.21 6.46
N THR A 586 -24.67 19.65 6.02
CA THR A 586 -24.54 20.59 4.89
C THR A 586 -24.98 19.97 3.56
N ALA A 587 -24.81 18.66 3.38
CA ALA A 587 -25.22 17.92 2.18
C ALA A 587 -26.69 17.50 2.21
N SER A 588 -27.36 17.55 3.36
CA SER A 588 -28.68 16.92 3.60
C SER A 588 -28.69 15.43 3.24
N MET A 589 -27.63 14.70 3.59
CA MET A 589 -27.47 13.26 3.38
C MET A 589 -27.11 12.59 4.71
N PRO A 590 -27.67 11.42 5.08
CA PRO A 590 -27.35 10.78 6.35
C PRO A 590 -25.85 10.42 6.48
N SER A 591 -25.30 10.63 7.67
CA SER A 591 -23.87 10.45 7.99
C SER A 591 -23.37 9.03 7.73
N PHE A 592 -24.26 8.03 7.87
CA PHE A 592 -24.04 6.64 7.49
C PHE A 592 -23.48 6.51 6.06
N PHE A 593 -24.15 7.07 5.04
CA PHE A 593 -23.77 6.91 3.63
C PHE A 593 -22.40 7.52 3.32
N ILE A 594 -22.10 8.67 3.94
CA ILE A 594 -20.82 9.37 3.77
C ILE A 594 -19.70 8.57 4.41
N SER A 595 -19.93 8.08 5.64
CA SER A 595 -18.98 7.23 6.35
C SER A 595 -18.73 5.91 5.65
N PHE A 596 -19.78 5.23 5.20
CA PHE A 596 -19.73 3.98 4.44
C PHE A 596 -18.90 4.08 3.16
N ILE A 597 -18.98 5.23 2.47
CA ILE A 597 -18.25 5.43 1.22
C ILE A 597 -16.81 5.90 1.48
N LEU A 598 -16.61 7.00 2.21
CA LEU A 598 -15.30 7.67 2.25
C LEU A 598 -14.32 6.99 3.21
N VAL A 599 -14.74 6.73 4.46
CA VAL A 599 -13.81 6.35 5.53
C VAL A 599 -13.16 4.95 5.31
N PRO A 600 -13.86 3.93 4.77
CA PRO A 600 -13.25 2.68 4.32
C PRO A 600 -12.12 2.82 3.31
N LEU A 601 -12.15 3.82 2.40
CA LEU A 601 -11.05 3.98 1.42
C LEU A 601 -9.71 4.21 2.12
N ALA A 602 -9.70 4.97 3.22
CA ALA A 602 -8.49 5.27 3.97
C ALA A 602 -8.13 4.19 4.99
N THR A 603 -9.10 3.76 5.81
CA THR A 603 -8.90 2.77 6.88
C THR A 603 -8.57 1.37 6.35
N ASN A 604 -9.00 1.02 5.13
CA ASN A 604 -8.69 -0.25 4.47
C ASN A 604 -7.69 -0.11 3.31
N ALA A 605 -7.14 1.08 3.04
CA ALA A 605 -6.17 1.32 1.96
C ALA A 605 -5.00 0.33 1.99
N ARG A 606 -4.41 0.11 3.17
CA ARG A 606 -3.26 -0.79 3.37
C ARG A 606 -3.65 -2.26 3.16
N ALA A 607 -4.80 -2.69 3.68
CA ALA A 607 -5.29 -4.05 3.50
C ALA A 607 -5.60 -4.34 2.03
N ALA A 608 -6.32 -3.44 1.37
CA ALA A 608 -6.66 -3.51 -0.05
C ALA A 608 -5.42 -3.55 -0.94
N THR A 609 -4.49 -2.61 -0.78
CA THR A 609 -3.25 -2.57 -1.58
C THR A 609 -2.36 -3.80 -1.35
N SER A 610 -2.29 -4.32 -0.12
CA SER A 610 -1.59 -5.59 0.19
C SER A 610 -2.21 -6.79 -0.54
N ALA A 611 -3.54 -6.95 -0.47
CA ALA A 611 -4.25 -8.03 -1.14
C ALA A 611 -4.10 -7.94 -2.67
N ILE A 612 -4.31 -6.76 -3.26
CA ILE A 612 -4.19 -6.52 -4.70
C ILE A 612 -2.76 -6.76 -5.20
N ALA A 613 -1.73 -6.28 -4.49
CA ALA A 613 -0.32 -6.51 -4.84
C ALA A 613 0.12 -7.97 -4.67
N THR A 614 -0.60 -8.75 -3.86
CA THR A 614 -0.36 -10.19 -3.67
C THR A 614 -1.07 -11.00 -4.77
N ALA A 615 -2.29 -10.60 -5.17
CA ALA A 615 -3.01 -11.17 -6.30
C ALA A 615 -2.31 -10.90 -7.65
N SER A 616 -1.70 -9.71 -7.84
CA SER A 616 -1.04 -9.33 -9.10
C SER A 616 0.18 -10.18 -9.49
N ARG A 617 0.75 -10.94 -8.55
CA ARG A 617 1.78 -11.96 -8.84
C ARG A 617 1.21 -13.20 -9.57
N LYS A 618 -0.11 -13.35 -9.63
CA LYS A 618 -0.89 -14.42 -10.29
C LYS A 618 -0.60 -15.87 -9.86
N LYS A 619 0.43 -16.17 -9.05
CA LYS A 619 0.71 -17.55 -8.57
C LYS A 619 -0.47 -18.05 -7.70
N LEU A 620 -0.87 -19.31 -7.83
CA LEU A 620 -1.98 -19.92 -7.08
C LEU A 620 -1.89 -19.66 -5.57
N ARG A 621 -0.69 -19.83 -5.00
CA ARG A 621 -0.35 -19.64 -3.58
C ARG A 621 -0.52 -18.19 -3.12
N THR A 622 -0.17 -17.21 -3.96
CA THR A 622 -0.29 -15.77 -3.61
C THR A 622 -1.73 -15.30 -3.79
N THR A 623 -2.41 -15.70 -4.85
CA THR A 623 -3.85 -15.41 -5.04
C THR A 623 -4.67 -15.97 -3.88
N SER A 624 -4.47 -17.25 -3.51
CA SER A 624 -5.13 -17.88 -2.35
C SER A 624 -4.83 -17.16 -1.02
N LEU A 625 -3.60 -16.66 -0.83
CA LEU A 625 -3.25 -15.86 0.34
C LEU A 625 -4.03 -14.53 0.35
N ALA A 626 -4.12 -13.82 -0.77
CA ALA A 626 -4.87 -12.55 -0.86
C ALA A 626 -6.35 -12.72 -0.47
N PHE A 627 -7.03 -13.76 -0.98
CA PHE A 627 -8.42 -14.04 -0.60
C PHE A 627 -8.57 -14.48 0.87
N SER A 628 -7.64 -15.29 1.37
CA SER A 628 -7.63 -15.66 2.80
C SER A 628 -7.41 -14.44 3.71
N GLU A 629 -6.64 -13.45 3.28
CA GLU A 629 -6.45 -12.17 3.98
C GLU A 629 -7.71 -11.30 3.98
N ILE A 630 -8.43 -11.23 2.84
CA ILE A 630 -9.72 -10.53 2.74
C ILE A 630 -10.75 -11.15 3.70
N TYR A 631 -10.94 -12.48 3.66
CA TYR A 631 -11.91 -13.15 4.54
C TYR A 631 -11.53 -13.07 6.02
N GLY A 632 -10.23 -13.10 6.34
CA GLY A 632 -9.74 -12.89 7.70
C GLY A 632 -9.96 -11.46 8.20
N GLY A 633 -9.78 -10.44 7.33
CA GLY A 633 -10.10 -9.05 7.63
C GLY A 633 -11.58 -8.86 7.91
N VAL A 634 -12.45 -9.34 7.01
CA VAL A 634 -13.91 -9.29 7.16
C VAL A 634 -14.38 -9.97 8.46
N PHE A 635 -13.86 -11.16 8.79
CA PHE A 635 -14.19 -11.82 10.07
C PHE A 635 -13.79 -10.95 11.27
N MET A 636 -12.58 -10.38 11.25
CA MET A 636 -12.09 -9.54 12.35
C MET A 636 -12.91 -8.26 12.48
N ASN A 637 -13.22 -7.57 11.40
CA ASN A 637 -14.04 -6.36 11.42
C ASN A 637 -15.44 -6.70 11.95
N ASN A 638 -16.11 -7.70 11.38
CA ASN A 638 -17.45 -8.14 11.80
C ASN A 638 -17.53 -8.58 13.26
N ILE A 639 -16.53 -9.28 13.81
CA ILE A 639 -16.60 -9.76 15.21
C ILE A 639 -16.04 -8.73 16.20
N LEU A 640 -14.86 -8.16 15.95
CA LEU A 640 -14.21 -7.22 16.88
C LEU A 640 -14.96 -5.87 16.90
N GLY A 641 -15.25 -5.32 15.72
CA GLY A 641 -15.97 -4.05 15.60
C GLY A 641 -17.39 -4.14 16.17
N PHE A 642 -18.10 -5.24 15.91
CA PHE A 642 -19.44 -5.46 16.47
C PHE A 642 -19.41 -5.74 17.98
N SER A 643 -18.40 -6.46 18.49
CA SER A 643 -18.21 -6.61 19.93
C SER A 643 -17.98 -5.27 20.62
N VAL A 644 -17.25 -4.34 19.98
CA VAL A 644 -17.10 -2.96 20.47
C VAL A 644 -18.41 -2.18 20.36
N LEU A 645 -19.14 -2.27 19.24
CA LEU A 645 -20.46 -1.64 19.05
C LEU A 645 -21.44 -2.03 20.17
N LEU A 646 -21.67 -3.33 20.35
CA LEU A 646 -22.61 -3.84 21.35
C LEU A 646 -22.17 -3.51 22.78
N SER A 647 -20.85 -3.52 23.05
CA SER A 647 -20.33 -3.07 24.36
C SER A 647 -20.66 -1.60 24.60
N LEU A 648 -20.46 -0.75 23.60
CA LEU A 648 -20.71 0.69 23.70
C LEU A 648 -22.19 0.98 23.93
N ILE A 649 -23.06 0.39 23.10
CA ILE A 649 -24.53 0.51 23.22
C ILE A 649 -24.99 0.07 24.61
N TYR A 650 -24.52 -1.08 25.09
CA TYR A 650 -24.86 -1.60 26.42
C TYR A 650 -24.35 -0.72 27.57
N PHE A 651 -23.08 -0.33 27.57
CA PHE A 651 -22.48 0.42 28.69
C PHE A 651 -22.91 1.88 28.76
N ARG A 652 -23.22 2.53 27.63
CA ARG A 652 -23.77 3.91 27.63
C ARG A 652 -25.29 3.95 27.70
N GLY A 653 -25.97 2.83 27.45
CA GLY A 653 -27.43 2.75 27.38
C GLY A 653 -27.96 3.59 26.24
N LEU A 654 -27.51 3.27 25.03
CA LEU A 654 -27.98 3.83 23.75
C LEU A 654 -29.14 2.98 23.21
N SER A 655 -29.98 3.54 22.34
CA SER A 655 -30.98 2.78 21.57
C SER A 655 -30.31 1.98 20.45
N TRP A 656 -30.94 0.86 20.09
CA TRP A 656 -30.56 0.08 18.92
C TRP A 656 -31.44 0.51 17.75
N ASP A 657 -30.88 1.31 16.85
CA ASP A 657 -31.58 1.88 15.68
C ASP A 657 -30.81 1.56 14.37
N PHE A 658 -30.11 0.42 14.33
CA PHE A 658 -29.09 0.06 13.32
C PHE A 658 -29.40 -1.25 12.57
N SER A 659 -30.67 -1.62 12.47
CA SER A 659 -31.08 -2.93 11.97
C SER A 659 -30.93 -3.05 10.45
N ALA A 660 -31.22 -2.01 9.67
CA ALA A 660 -31.10 -2.03 8.20
C ALA A 660 -29.64 -2.23 7.73
N GLU A 661 -28.70 -1.57 8.39
CA GLU A 661 -27.27 -1.58 8.06
C GLU A 661 -26.66 -2.94 8.39
N VAL A 662 -26.95 -3.47 9.58
CA VAL A 662 -26.47 -4.79 10.00
C VAL A 662 -27.10 -5.92 9.17
N LEU A 663 -28.37 -5.81 8.80
CA LEU A 663 -29.04 -6.75 7.90
C LEU A 663 -28.39 -6.73 6.50
N THR A 664 -28.02 -5.55 6.00
CA THR A 664 -27.32 -5.39 4.73
C THR A 664 -25.93 -6.04 4.77
N VAL A 665 -25.15 -5.84 5.83
CA VAL A 665 -23.84 -6.51 6.02
C VAL A 665 -24.01 -8.03 6.08
N LEU A 666 -25.01 -8.52 6.83
CA LEU A 666 -25.36 -9.94 6.93
C LEU A 666 -25.63 -10.54 5.53
N ILE A 667 -26.45 -9.88 4.72
CA ILE A 667 -26.81 -10.35 3.36
C ILE A 667 -25.57 -10.41 2.46
N VAL A 668 -24.75 -9.36 2.40
CA VAL A 668 -23.54 -9.35 1.55
C VAL A 668 -22.53 -10.41 2.02
N CYS A 669 -22.32 -10.54 3.33
CA CYS A 669 -21.43 -11.55 3.91
C CYS A 669 -21.93 -12.98 3.65
N ALA A 670 -23.24 -13.21 3.74
CA ALA A 670 -23.83 -14.51 3.43
C ALA A 670 -23.67 -14.87 1.95
N ILE A 671 -24.01 -13.96 1.03
CA ILE A 671 -23.90 -14.19 -0.43
C ILE A 671 -22.44 -14.50 -0.81
N MET A 672 -21.50 -13.61 -0.48
CA MET A 672 -20.10 -13.77 -0.87
C MET A 672 -19.42 -14.92 -0.12
N GLY A 673 -19.71 -15.08 1.18
CA GLY A 673 -19.14 -16.13 2.01
C GLY A 673 -19.60 -17.54 1.61
N ILE A 674 -20.90 -17.73 1.33
CA ILE A 674 -21.43 -19.01 0.85
C ILE A 674 -20.87 -19.33 -0.55
N ALA A 675 -20.90 -18.36 -1.47
CA ALA A 675 -20.36 -18.54 -2.82
C ALA A 675 -18.87 -18.97 -2.79
N ALA A 676 -18.07 -18.30 -1.94
CA ALA A 676 -16.64 -18.60 -1.77
C ALA A 676 -16.34 -19.85 -0.91
N SER A 677 -17.29 -20.33 -0.11
CA SER A 677 -17.14 -21.59 0.63
C SER A 677 -17.29 -22.79 -0.30
N PHE A 678 -18.27 -22.77 -1.20
CA PHE A 678 -18.57 -23.89 -2.11
C PHE A 678 -17.82 -23.84 -3.44
N SER A 679 -17.27 -22.69 -3.83
CA SER A 679 -16.53 -22.52 -5.08
C SER A 679 -15.05 -22.28 -4.83
N SER A 680 -14.18 -23.08 -5.44
CA SER A 680 -12.72 -22.84 -5.45
C SER A 680 -12.24 -22.12 -6.70
N THR A 681 -13.12 -21.96 -7.70
CA THR A 681 -12.81 -21.33 -8.99
C THR A 681 -13.75 -20.15 -9.23
N PHE A 682 -13.19 -18.99 -9.59
CA PHE A 682 -13.94 -17.76 -9.82
C PHE A 682 -13.60 -17.19 -11.21
N PRO A 683 -14.49 -17.34 -12.20
CA PRO A 683 -14.34 -16.69 -13.50
C PRO A 683 -14.42 -15.17 -13.37
N VAL A 684 -13.84 -14.41 -14.32
CA VAL A 684 -13.76 -12.95 -14.21
C VAL A 684 -15.14 -12.28 -14.12
N TRP A 685 -16.21 -12.84 -14.71
CA TRP A 685 -17.56 -12.27 -14.57
C TRP A 685 -18.05 -12.14 -13.11
N THR A 686 -17.51 -12.94 -12.18
CA THR A 686 -17.85 -12.84 -10.75
C THR A 686 -17.42 -11.52 -10.13
N SER A 687 -16.37 -10.86 -10.65
CA SER A 687 -15.96 -9.53 -10.18
C SER A 687 -16.99 -8.46 -10.50
N PHE A 688 -17.75 -8.59 -11.60
CA PHE A 688 -18.82 -7.67 -11.95
C PHE A 688 -19.99 -7.77 -10.95
N VAL A 689 -20.35 -8.99 -10.54
CA VAL A 689 -21.34 -9.20 -9.47
C VAL A 689 -20.86 -8.63 -8.15
N ALA A 690 -19.59 -8.87 -7.79
CA ALA A 690 -18.99 -8.30 -6.60
C ALA A 690 -19.04 -6.76 -6.60
N PHE A 691 -18.65 -6.11 -7.71
CA PHE A 691 -18.75 -4.63 -7.81
C PHE A 691 -20.19 -4.11 -7.75
N MET A 692 -21.17 -4.82 -8.32
CA MET A 692 -22.58 -4.41 -8.28
C MET A 692 -23.21 -4.57 -6.90
N LEU A 693 -22.71 -5.47 -6.05
CA LEU A 693 -23.17 -5.60 -4.66
C LEU A 693 -22.88 -4.36 -3.81
N TYR A 694 -21.85 -3.55 -4.14
CA TYR A 694 -21.51 -2.34 -3.37
C TYR A 694 -22.59 -1.23 -3.47
N PRO A 695 -22.96 -0.70 -4.67
CA PRO A 695 -24.07 0.26 -4.76
C PRO A 695 -25.42 -0.38 -4.41
N LEU A 696 -25.60 -1.69 -4.65
CA LEU A 696 -26.83 -2.39 -4.26
C LEU A 696 -27.01 -2.45 -2.74
N SER A 697 -25.93 -2.57 -1.97
CA SER A 697 -25.99 -2.55 -0.50
C SER A 697 -26.44 -1.19 0.05
N LEU A 698 -25.95 -0.08 -0.53
CA LEU A 698 -26.42 1.26 -0.18
C LEU A 698 -27.89 1.48 -0.55
N LEU A 699 -28.31 1.00 -1.72
CA LEU A 699 -29.72 1.02 -2.13
C LEU A 699 -30.59 0.16 -1.20
N LEU A 700 -30.06 -0.96 -0.69
CA LEU A 700 -30.78 -1.85 0.21
C LEU A 700 -31.03 -1.19 1.57
N VAL A 701 -30.01 -0.55 2.17
CA VAL A 701 -30.18 0.23 3.42
C VAL A 701 -31.25 1.31 3.21
N TYR A 702 -31.09 2.12 2.15
CA TYR A 702 -32.05 3.18 1.82
C TYR A 702 -33.49 2.66 1.67
N VAL A 703 -33.69 1.50 1.03
CA VAL A 703 -35.03 0.90 0.89
C VAL A 703 -35.55 0.34 2.22
N LEU A 704 -34.71 -0.27 3.04
CA LEU A 704 -35.10 -0.82 4.34
C LEU A 704 -35.53 0.28 5.32
N GLU A 705 -34.84 1.41 5.34
CA GLU A 705 -35.18 2.59 6.13
C GLU A 705 -36.45 3.28 5.58
N ASP A 706 -36.41 3.85 4.37
CA ASP A 706 -37.49 4.72 3.86
C ASP A 706 -38.81 3.98 3.54
N PHE A 707 -38.77 2.71 3.13
CA PHE A 707 -39.97 1.97 2.70
C PHE A 707 -40.48 0.96 3.73
N PHE A 708 -39.60 0.38 4.55
CA PHE A 708 -39.98 -0.64 5.52
C PHE A 708 -39.89 -0.17 6.98
N GLY A 709 -39.23 0.96 7.26
CA GLY A 709 -39.06 1.48 8.63
C GLY A 709 -38.22 0.55 9.51
N TRP A 710 -37.27 -0.18 8.93
CA TRP A 710 -36.50 -1.24 9.61
C TRP A 710 -35.26 -0.66 10.34
N SER A 711 -35.50 0.13 11.39
CA SER A 711 -34.49 0.74 12.27
C SER A 711 -34.16 -0.15 13.48
#